data_AF-A0A943B905-F1
#
_entry.id   AF-A0A943B905-F1
#
_cell.length_a   1.000
_cell.length_b   1.000
_cell.length_c   1.000
_cell.angle_alpha   90.00
_cell.angle_beta   90.00
_cell.angle_gamma   90.00
#
_symmetry.space_group_name_H-M   'P 1'
#
loop_
_entity.id
_entity.type
_entity.pdbx_description
1 polymer ?
#
loop_
_entity_poly.entity_id
_entity_poly.type
_entity_poly.pdbx_seq_one_letter_code
_entity_poly.pdbx_strand_id
1 'polypeptide(L)'
;MIGEILGDRYELIEVIGEGGMAIVYKAKDKKLNRLVAVKILKKEFSDNKDIAEKFKREATAIANLSDTNIVNVLDVGHEDEGNIDYFVMEYVSGKTLKDFIVFNGKLNYTTAIEIAIQIAKALDCAHRNNIIHRDIKPQNILVTENGDVKVTDFGIAKSSTASTITNTTTIMGSAHYLSPEQAKGTFIDGRSDIYSLGIVLYEMLTGRLPFDGESPVTIALKHIQEDAVPPKDINLAIPDSLNALVLKCMAKEATDRYANVKELMMDLQKIKDNPNAIINSKVSAYDSKTIIMTPITEKQMNTAKVDKVQAKVVNSSVIDDDYDEYDEYDDDEYEDDDEDELENTPVKRTKETNVKKPRKSRKGIIIGIITIAILAIMIPLGMYFTSGAKEVSIPKIVGLSQDEAKSVLKKLGLTMEVDSTKYDENYKEGCIISSNPAEGTTVKTNTIVKVIVSSGKEKVKMPDVRDLSSDAAVSALEDRGLIASLSYDYSDTVEYGYVISQSINKNEEVEKGTKISLVISLGTEVKWVTVENVMGYNESDAVAVLENQGIEVNITTENTSNESEDGIVLNQSIYGIDVKVGTMVTLTVGKYVETSYKVSDYVYIGQPLSEAIAALEGAGLSYEISGAVSGDDYANYSITGYTQEVKKNEPVKLKAKKDITGGTTGTTSGDTTTGTNNDDTTSKEDTEVTGNDISSDTMTGGFTDIFNWHLN
;
A
#
# COMPACT_ATOMS: atom_id res chain seq x y z
N MET A 1 -28.78 4.89 -24.32
CA MET A 1 -28.53 3.65 -23.58
C MET A 1 -29.68 3.27 -22.67
N ILE A 2 -30.21 4.11 -21.77
CA ILE A 2 -31.45 3.73 -21.03
C ILE A 2 -32.59 3.42 -22.01
N GLY A 3 -33.22 2.26 -21.86
CA GLY A 3 -34.27 1.73 -22.74
C GLY A 3 -33.76 0.97 -23.98
N GLU A 4 -32.45 0.93 -24.23
CA GLU A 4 -31.87 0.08 -25.27
C GLU A 4 -31.85 -1.40 -24.83
N ILE A 5 -31.92 -2.30 -25.80
CA ILE A 5 -31.90 -3.75 -25.57
C ILE A 5 -30.60 -4.28 -26.14
N LEU A 6 -29.72 -4.78 -25.27
CA LEU A 6 -28.45 -5.37 -25.69
C LEU A 6 -28.60 -6.85 -26.01
N GLY A 7 -28.01 -7.29 -27.12
CA GLY A 7 -27.98 -8.68 -27.57
C GLY A 7 -29.37 -9.30 -27.71
N ASP A 8 -30.38 -8.48 -28.08
CA ASP A 8 -31.80 -8.84 -28.12
C ASP A 8 -32.35 -9.45 -26.83
N ARG A 9 -31.69 -9.22 -25.68
CA ARG A 9 -32.00 -9.91 -24.41
C ARG A 9 -32.04 -8.99 -23.20
N TYR A 10 -31.10 -8.05 -23.07
CA TYR A 10 -30.89 -7.29 -21.85
C TYR A 10 -31.38 -5.85 -22.01
N GLU A 11 -32.54 -5.53 -21.44
CA GLU A 11 -33.12 -4.18 -21.51
C GLU A 11 -32.56 -3.29 -20.39
N LEU A 12 -31.84 -2.24 -20.76
CA LEU A 12 -31.20 -1.33 -19.80
C LEU A 12 -32.24 -0.42 -19.12
N ILE A 13 -32.31 -0.44 -17.79
CA ILE A 13 -33.33 0.27 -17.00
C ILE A 13 -32.78 1.57 -16.42
N GLU A 14 -31.68 1.48 -15.68
CA GLU A 14 -31.09 2.61 -14.95
C GLU A 14 -29.58 2.42 -14.79
N VAL A 15 -28.84 3.53 -14.66
CA VAL A 15 -27.41 3.50 -14.32
C VAL A 15 -27.29 3.31 -12.81
N ILE A 16 -26.54 2.29 -12.40
CA ILE A 16 -26.31 1.98 -10.96
C ILE A 16 -24.87 2.23 -10.52
N GLY A 17 -23.95 2.45 -11.46
CA GLY A 17 -22.57 2.82 -11.16
C GLY A 17 -21.86 3.36 -12.40
N GLU A 18 -20.95 4.30 -12.19
CA GLU A 18 -20.09 4.83 -13.24
C GLU A 18 -18.64 4.77 -12.77
N GLY A 19 -17.83 3.99 -13.49
CA GLY A 19 -16.40 3.88 -13.27
C GLY A 19 -15.58 4.69 -14.28
N GLY A 20 -14.26 4.62 -14.14
CA GLY A 20 -13.33 5.27 -15.06
C GLY A 20 -13.42 4.75 -16.48
N MET A 21 -13.49 3.41 -16.66
CA MET A 21 -13.49 2.77 -17.98
C MET A 21 -14.86 2.27 -18.45
N ALA A 22 -15.80 2.06 -17.53
CA ALA A 22 -17.07 1.38 -17.81
C ALA A 22 -18.23 2.01 -17.04
N ILE A 23 -19.45 1.79 -17.53
CA ILE A 23 -20.71 2.20 -16.89
C ILE A 23 -21.49 0.93 -16.58
N VAL A 24 -22.03 0.82 -15.37
CA VAL A 24 -22.83 -0.30 -14.91
C VAL A 24 -24.31 0.09 -14.92
N TYR A 25 -25.10 -0.66 -15.66
CA TYR A 25 -26.54 -0.51 -15.74
C TYR A 25 -27.23 -1.66 -15.01
N LYS A 26 -28.34 -1.37 -14.34
CA LYS A 26 -29.33 -2.39 -14.02
C LYS A 26 -30.16 -2.67 -15.27
N ALA A 27 -30.30 -3.93 -15.60
CA ALA A 27 -31.03 -4.37 -16.77
C ALA A 27 -32.01 -5.50 -16.43
N LYS A 28 -33.01 -5.68 -17.30
CA LYS A 28 -33.92 -6.82 -17.25
C LYS A 28 -33.50 -7.84 -18.30
N ASP A 29 -33.15 -9.05 -17.86
CA ASP A 29 -33.02 -10.20 -18.77
C ASP A 29 -34.42 -10.63 -19.21
N LYS A 30 -34.77 -10.36 -20.48
CA LYS A 30 -36.10 -10.63 -21.03
C LYS A 30 -36.37 -12.12 -21.24
N LYS A 31 -35.33 -12.96 -21.35
CA LYS A 31 -35.48 -14.41 -21.54
C LYS A 31 -35.76 -15.11 -20.22
N LEU A 32 -35.03 -14.76 -19.16
CA LEU A 32 -35.18 -15.37 -17.83
C LEU A 32 -36.06 -14.58 -16.87
N ASN A 33 -36.51 -13.38 -17.28
CA ASN A 33 -37.33 -12.45 -16.49
C ASN A 33 -36.75 -12.15 -15.10
N ARG A 34 -35.45 -11.85 -15.04
CA ARG A 34 -34.73 -11.47 -13.82
C ARG A 34 -33.99 -10.15 -14.00
N LEU A 35 -33.70 -9.48 -12.88
CA LEU A 35 -32.80 -8.32 -12.88
C LEU A 35 -31.34 -8.79 -12.93
N VAL A 36 -30.54 -8.11 -13.73
CA VAL A 36 -29.10 -8.33 -13.88
C VAL A 36 -28.38 -7.00 -13.89
N ALA A 37 -27.08 -7.00 -13.59
CA ALA A 37 -26.24 -5.84 -13.81
C ALA A 37 -25.44 -6.03 -15.10
N VAL A 38 -25.35 -5.01 -15.94
CA VAL A 38 -24.65 -5.03 -17.22
C VAL A 38 -23.57 -3.97 -17.17
N LYS A 39 -22.30 -4.39 -17.18
CA LYS A 39 -21.15 -3.49 -17.25
C LYS A 39 -20.78 -3.30 -18.70
N ILE A 40 -20.75 -2.05 -19.15
CA ILE A 40 -20.54 -1.65 -20.54
C ILE A 40 -19.28 -0.78 -20.61
N LEU A 41 -18.37 -1.09 -21.52
CA LEU A 41 -17.17 -0.28 -21.77
C LEU A 41 -17.56 1.09 -22.37
N LYS A 42 -17.00 2.19 -21.86
CA LYS A 42 -17.29 3.53 -22.41
C LYS A 42 -16.76 3.64 -23.84
N LYS A 43 -17.50 4.36 -24.71
CA LYS A 43 -17.15 4.54 -26.14
C LYS A 43 -15.77 5.17 -26.39
N GLU A 44 -15.28 5.96 -25.44
CA GLU A 44 -13.94 6.56 -25.48
C GLU A 44 -12.81 5.51 -25.35
N PHE A 45 -13.12 4.30 -24.87
CA PHE A 45 -12.17 3.19 -24.75
C PHE A 45 -12.48 2.01 -25.67
N SER A 46 -13.64 1.96 -26.32
CA SER A 46 -14.06 0.85 -27.19
C SER A 46 -13.18 0.68 -28.44
N ASP A 47 -12.56 1.75 -28.92
CA ASP A 47 -11.68 1.71 -30.10
C ASP A 47 -10.26 1.26 -29.74
N ASN A 48 -9.90 1.21 -28.46
CA ASN A 48 -8.61 0.75 -28.00
C ASN A 48 -8.63 -0.75 -27.73
N LYS A 49 -8.07 -1.52 -28.67
CA LYS A 49 -7.99 -3.00 -28.59
C LYS A 49 -7.40 -3.50 -27.28
N ASP A 50 -6.35 -2.85 -26.77
CA ASP A 50 -5.71 -3.29 -25.53
C ASP A 50 -6.65 -3.16 -24.32
N ILE A 51 -7.48 -2.12 -24.28
CA ILE A 51 -8.44 -1.89 -23.19
C ILE A 51 -9.64 -2.83 -23.33
N ALA A 52 -10.15 -3.01 -24.56
CA ALA A 52 -11.24 -3.94 -24.84
C ALA A 52 -10.87 -5.40 -24.52
N GLU A 53 -9.66 -5.84 -24.87
CA GLU A 53 -9.14 -7.16 -24.53
C GLU A 53 -8.99 -7.35 -23.01
N LYS A 54 -8.47 -6.34 -22.31
CA LYS A 54 -8.38 -6.35 -20.85
C LYS A 54 -9.75 -6.45 -20.18
N PHE A 55 -10.73 -5.72 -20.70
CA PHE A 55 -12.11 -5.75 -20.22
C PHE A 55 -12.74 -7.14 -20.39
N LYS A 56 -12.53 -7.80 -21.54
CA LYS A 56 -12.97 -9.18 -21.78
C LYS A 56 -12.26 -10.18 -20.86
N ARG A 57 -10.94 -10.02 -20.69
CA ARG A 57 -10.13 -10.91 -19.83
C ARG A 57 -10.57 -10.86 -18.36
N GLU A 58 -10.95 -9.68 -17.86
CA GLU A 58 -11.53 -9.52 -16.51
C GLU A 58 -12.81 -10.36 -16.36
N ALA A 59 -13.74 -10.23 -17.31
CA ALA A 59 -15.00 -10.97 -17.27
C ALA A 59 -14.78 -12.50 -17.33
N THR A 60 -13.92 -12.97 -18.24
CA THR A 60 -13.65 -14.41 -18.41
C THR A 60 -12.97 -15.03 -17.18
N ALA A 61 -12.08 -14.30 -16.51
CA ALA A 61 -11.40 -14.81 -15.31
C ALA A 61 -12.37 -15.02 -14.15
N ILE A 62 -13.36 -14.14 -13.98
CA ILE A 62 -14.36 -14.24 -12.92
C ILE A 62 -15.48 -15.23 -13.29
N ALA A 63 -15.76 -15.45 -14.58
CA ALA A 63 -16.83 -16.34 -15.04
C ALA A 63 -16.71 -17.78 -14.56
N ASN A 64 -15.48 -18.25 -14.28
CA ASN A 64 -15.23 -19.59 -13.74
C ASN A 64 -15.28 -19.66 -12.20
N LEU A 65 -15.39 -18.51 -11.52
CA LEU A 65 -15.54 -18.45 -10.06
C LEU A 65 -17.01 -18.57 -9.69
N SER A 66 -17.33 -19.53 -8.82
CA SER A 66 -18.66 -19.64 -8.21
C SER A 66 -18.51 -19.66 -6.70
N ASP A 67 -18.86 -18.55 -6.06
CA ASP A 67 -18.84 -18.39 -4.61
C ASP A 67 -20.00 -17.51 -4.15
N THR A 68 -20.45 -17.69 -2.90
CA THR A 68 -21.55 -16.89 -2.34
C THR A 68 -21.12 -15.43 -2.16
N ASN A 69 -19.86 -15.19 -1.81
CA ASN A 69 -19.29 -13.88 -1.51
C ASN A 69 -18.62 -13.20 -2.72
N ILE A 70 -18.72 -13.77 -3.93
CA ILE A 70 -18.26 -13.17 -5.19
C ILE A 70 -19.48 -12.87 -6.08
N VAL A 71 -19.45 -11.74 -6.80
CA VAL A 71 -20.44 -11.43 -7.83
C VAL A 71 -20.22 -12.32 -9.04
N ASN A 72 -21.21 -13.16 -9.35
CA ASN A 72 -21.13 -14.10 -10.47
C ASN A 72 -21.32 -13.40 -11.82
N VAL A 73 -20.40 -13.66 -12.77
CA VAL A 73 -20.54 -13.27 -14.17
C VAL A 73 -21.39 -14.32 -14.90
N LEU A 74 -22.41 -13.85 -15.61
CA LEU A 74 -23.45 -14.68 -16.22
C LEU A 74 -23.26 -14.82 -17.73
N ASP A 75 -22.78 -13.77 -18.40
CA ASP A 75 -22.68 -13.71 -19.87
C ASP A 75 -21.66 -12.65 -20.29
N VAL A 76 -21.08 -12.79 -21.48
CA VAL A 76 -20.17 -11.80 -22.08
C VAL A 76 -20.60 -11.59 -23.53
N GLY A 77 -20.71 -10.33 -23.96
CA GLY A 77 -21.24 -9.98 -25.27
C GLY A 77 -20.52 -8.83 -25.95
N HIS A 78 -20.72 -8.75 -27.27
CA HIS A 78 -20.29 -7.65 -28.12
C HIS A 78 -21.43 -7.27 -29.06
N GLU A 79 -21.68 -5.97 -29.23
CA GLU A 79 -22.56 -5.45 -30.26
C GLU A 79 -21.77 -4.71 -31.34
N ASP A 80 -21.85 -5.24 -32.57
CA ASP A 80 -21.23 -4.65 -33.76
C ASP A 80 -21.79 -3.23 -34.02
N GLU A 81 -23.11 -3.06 -33.80
CA GLU A 81 -23.79 -1.78 -34.03
C GLU A 81 -23.48 -0.81 -32.87
N GLY A 82 -22.43 -0.01 -33.05
CA GLY A 82 -21.97 0.96 -32.07
C GLY A 82 -20.72 0.54 -31.28
N ASN A 83 -20.12 -0.61 -31.63
CA ASN A 83 -18.87 -1.14 -31.06
C ASN A 83 -18.91 -1.21 -29.52
N ILE A 84 -19.86 -1.99 -28.99
CA ILE A 84 -20.15 -2.03 -27.56
C ILE A 84 -19.74 -3.38 -26.98
N ASP A 85 -18.66 -3.37 -26.17
CA ASP A 85 -18.29 -4.51 -25.33
C ASP A 85 -19.01 -4.44 -23.98
N TYR A 86 -19.64 -5.54 -23.58
CA TYR A 86 -20.33 -5.64 -22.30
C TYR A 86 -20.22 -7.03 -21.69
N PHE A 87 -20.39 -7.11 -20.38
CA PHE A 87 -20.66 -8.37 -19.72
C PHE A 87 -21.76 -8.21 -18.68
N VAL A 88 -22.45 -9.32 -18.43
CA VAL A 88 -23.62 -9.40 -17.57
C VAL A 88 -23.26 -10.15 -16.31
N MET A 89 -23.65 -9.62 -15.17
CA MET A 89 -23.40 -10.18 -13.85
C MET A 89 -24.69 -10.19 -13.03
N GLU A 90 -24.70 -10.96 -11.94
CA GLU A 90 -25.83 -10.96 -11.02
C GLU A 90 -26.09 -9.55 -10.47
N TYR A 91 -27.36 -9.18 -10.34
CA TYR A 91 -27.73 -7.92 -9.68
C TYR A 91 -27.80 -8.13 -8.18
N VAL A 92 -26.92 -7.45 -7.44
CA VAL A 92 -26.92 -7.44 -5.98
C VAL A 92 -27.72 -6.24 -5.47
N SER A 93 -28.82 -6.50 -4.77
CA SER A 93 -29.61 -5.45 -4.13
C SER A 93 -28.94 -5.05 -2.81
N GLY A 94 -28.28 -3.90 -2.79
CA GLY A 94 -27.51 -3.41 -1.64
C GLY A 94 -26.81 -2.10 -1.91
N LYS A 95 -25.97 -1.66 -0.97
CA LYS A 95 -25.10 -0.48 -1.13
C LYS A 95 -23.62 -0.89 -1.09
N THR A 96 -22.74 0.01 -1.53
CA THR A 96 -21.30 -0.23 -1.37
C THR A 96 -20.92 -0.17 0.10
N LEU A 97 -19.85 -0.88 0.48
CA LEU A 97 -19.29 -0.78 1.83
C LEU A 97 -18.82 0.65 2.12
N LYS A 98 -18.42 1.42 1.11
CA LYS A 98 -18.08 2.84 1.27
C LYS A 98 -19.28 3.64 1.77
N ASP A 99 -20.44 3.48 1.13
CA ASP A 99 -21.68 4.16 1.55
C ASP A 99 -22.10 3.72 2.95
N PHE A 100 -21.88 2.45 3.28
CA PHE A 100 -22.15 1.90 4.61
C PHE A 100 -21.25 2.53 5.69
N ILE A 101 -19.95 2.65 5.45
CA ILE A 101 -19.00 3.32 6.35
C ILE A 101 -19.38 4.80 6.51
N VAL A 102 -19.68 5.51 5.41
CA VAL A 102 -20.06 6.93 5.45
C VAL A 102 -21.35 7.16 6.24
N PHE A 103 -22.35 6.29 6.06
CA PHE A 103 -23.63 6.40 6.77
C PHE A 103 -23.48 6.17 8.29
N ASN A 104 -22.68 5.19 8.69
CA ASN A 104 -22.46 4.86 10.10
C ASN A 104 -21.33 5.69 10.75
N GLY A 105 -20.50 6.37 9.96
CA GLY A 105 -19.25 7.02 10.37
C GLY A 105 -18.14 6.01 10.68
N LYS A 106 -18.40 5.07 11.59
CA LYS A 106 -17.55 3.91 11.90
C LYS A 106 -18.42 2.71 12.27
N LEU A 107 -17.91 1.50 12.05
CA LEU A 107 -18.61 0.27 12.35
C LEU A 107 -18.23 -0.28 13.73
N ASN A 108 -19.16 -1.03 14.34
CA ASN A 108 -18.83 -1.87 15.49
C ASN A 108 -17.80 -2.92 15.05
N TYR A 109 -16.79 -3.17 15.89
CA TYR A 109 -15.75 -4.16 15.59
C TYR A 109 -16.32 -5.55 15.32
N THR A 110 -17.43 -5.96 15.95
CA THR A 110 -18.09 -7.24 15.67
C THR A 110 -18.60 -7.31 14.23
N THR A 111 -19.31 -6.26 13.78
CA THR A 111 -19.80 -6.15 12.41
C THR A 111 -18.66 -6.05 11.40
N ALA A 112 -17.60 -5.30 11.73
CA ALA A 112 -16.41 -5.19 10.88
C ALA A 112 -15.71 -6.54 10.71
N ILE A 113 -15.60 -7.35 11.76
CA ILE A 113 -15.05 -8.72 11.69
C ILE A 113 -15.93 -9.61 10.82
N GLU A 114 -17.26 -9.54 10.94
CA GLU A 114 -18.18 -10.34 10.12
C GLU A 114 -18.06 -10.01 8.63
N ILE A 115 -18.00 -8.73 8.29
CA ILE A 115 -17.78 -8.27 6.92
C ILE A 115 -16.40 -8.74 6.43
N ALA A 116 -15.35 -8.59 7.23
CA ALA A 116 -13.99 -9.00 6.86
C ALA A 116 -13.85 -10.50 6.65
N ILE A 117 -14.52 -11.33 7.44
CA ILE A 117 -14.56 -12.79 7.22
C ILE A 117 -15.18 -13.13 5.88
N GLN A 118 -16.28 -12.47 5.51
CA GLN A 118 -16.94 -12.70 4.21
C GLN A 118 -16.06 -12.24 3.03
N ILE A 119 -15.36 -11.12 3.15
CA ILE A 119 -14.38 -10.67 2.14
C ILE A 119 -13.21 -11.67 2.05
N ALA A 120 -12.70 -12.15 3.19
CA ALA A 120 -11.63 -13.13 3.22
C ALA A 120 -12.04 -14.46 2.55
N LYS A 121 -13.29 -14.91 2.70
CA LYS A 121 -13.81 -16.09 1.97
C LYS A 121 -13.78 -15.90 0.46
N ALA A 122 -14.23 -14.73 -0.02
CA ALA A 122 -14.18 -14.40 -1.44
C ALA A 122 -12.74 -14.40 -1.97
N LEU A 123 -11.81 -13.78 -1.23
CA LEU A 123 -10.39 -13.73 -1.60
C LEU A 123 -9.73 -15.10 -1.60
N ASP A 124 -10.00 -15.94 -0.60
CA ASP A 124 -9.49 -17.32 -0.54
C ASP A 124 -9.97 -18.15 -1.75
N CYS A 125 -11.25 -18.00 -2.13
CA CYS A 125 -11.78 -18.66 -3.31
C CYS A 125 -11.09 -18.22 -4.61
N ALA A 126 -10.84 -16.92 -4.77
CA ALA A 126 -10.11 -16.39 -5.92
C ALA A 126 -8.65 -16.86 -5.94
N HIS A 127 -7.95 -16.79 -4.81
CA HIS A 127 -6.54 -17.16 -4.70
C HIS A 127 -6.32 -18.65 -4.99
N ARG A 128 -7.23 -19.54 -4.56
CA ARG A 128 -7.21 -20.98 -4.91
C ARG A 128 -7.32 -21.24 -6.41
N ASN A 129 -7.94 -20.32 -7.16
CA ASN A 129 -8.03 -20.38 -8.61
C ASN A 129 -6.95 -19.54 -9.30
N ASN A 130 -5.87 -19.18 -8.59
CA ASN A 130 -4.75 -18.36 -9.08
C ASN A 130 -5.17 -16.96 -9.57
N ILE A 131 -6.26 -16.41 -9.03
CA ILE A 131 -6.75 -15.08 -9.35
C ILE A 131 -6.49 -14.17 -8.15
N ILE A 132 -5.72 -13.09 -8.37
CA ILE A 132 -5.48 -12.03 -7.38
C ILE A 132 -6.41 -10.87 -7.71
N HIS A 133 -7.08 -10.29 -6.71
CA HIS A 133 -8.05 -9.22 -6.93
C HIS A 133 -7.39 -7.89 -7.30
N ARG A 134 -6.30 -7.49 -6.63
CA ARG A 134 -5.48 -6.29 -6.92
C ARG A 134 -6.17 -4.92 -6.74
N ASP A 135 -7.43 -4.87 -6.32
CA ASP A 135 -8.21 -3.62 -6.20
C ASP A 135 -9.26 -3.74 -5.08
N ILE A 136 -8.90 -4.36 -3.97
CA ILE A 136 -9.78 -4.47 -2.81
C ILE A 136 -9.96 -3.09 -2.18
N LYS A 137 -11.20 -2.60 -2.18
CA LYS A 137 -11.61 -1.33 -1.61
C LYS A 137 -13.11 -1.31 -1.32
N PRO A 138 -13.61 -0.42 -0.43
CA PRO A 138 -15.02 -0.42 -0.02
C PRO A 138 -16.02 -0.17 -1.16
N GLN A 139 -15.61 0.46 -2.27
CA GLN A 139 -16.46 0.66 -3.45
C GLN A 139 -16.70 -0.64 -4.25
N ASN A 140 -15.76 -1.58 -4.19
CA ASN A 140 -15.82 -2.88 -4.88
C ASN A 140 -16.43 -3.97 -4.00
N ILE A 141 -16.98 -3.60 -2.85
CA ILE A 141 -17.59 -4.52 -1.88
C ILE A 141 -19.04 -4.07 -1.70
N LEU A 142 -19.99 -4.95 -1.98
CA LEU A 142 -21.42 -4.71 -1.84
C LEU A 142 -21.94 -5.38 -0.57
N VAL A 143 -22.77 -4.67 0.18
CA VAL A 143 -23.44 -5.16 1.38
C VAL A 143 -24.94 -5.17 1.13
N THR A 144 -25.57 -6.33 1.24
CA THR A 144 -27.03 -6.49 1.08
C THR A 144 -27.77 -6.02 2.33
N GLU A 145 -29.08 -5.84 2.20
CA GLU A 145 -29.96 -5.55 3.34
C GLU A 145 -30.01 -6.67 4.39
N ASN A 146 -29.52 -7.87 4.06
CA ASN A 146 -29.44 -8.99 5.00
C ASN A 146 -28.07 -9.08 5.70
N GLY A 147 -27.12 -8.21 5.34
CA GLY A 147 -25.74 -8.24 5.85
C GLY A 147 -24.80 -9.20 5.12
N ASP A 148 -25.23 -9.76 3.99
CA ASP A 148 -24.36 -10.55 3.12
C ASP A 148 -23.43 -9.64 2.33
N VAL A 149 -22.18 -10.06 2.18
CA VAL A 149 -21.15 -9.31 1.46
C VAL A 149 -20.81 -9.99 0.15
N LYS A 150 -20.74 -9.21 -0.93
CA LYS A 150 -20.30 -9.67 -2.25
C LYS A 150 -19.20 -8.78 -2.80
N VAL A 151 -18.11 -9.39 -3.23
CA VAL A 151 -16.94 -8.73 -3.84
C VAL A 151 -17.11 -8.71 -5.36
N THR A 152 -16.81 -7.57 -5.99
CA THR A 152 -16.92 -7.33 -7.43
C THR A 152 -15.67 -6.64 -7.98
N ASP A 153 -15.57 -6.51 -9.31
CA ASP A 153 -14.55 -5.71 -10.00
C ASP A 153 -13.11 -6.13 -9.69
N PHE A 154 -12.77 -7.37 -10.02
CA PHE A 154 -11.39 -7.85 -9.92
C PHE A 154 -10.50 -7.04 -10.87
N GLY A 155 -9.45 -6.42 -10.32
CA GLY A 155 -8.52 -5.53 -11.02
C GLY A 155 -7.57 -6.24 -11.99
N ILE A 156 -8.00 -7.32 -12.64
CA ILE A 156 -7.20 -8.16 -13.54
C ILE A 156 -6.79 -7.37 -14.79
N ALA A 157 -7.63 -6.42 -15.23
CA ALA A 157 -7.32 -5.47 -16.31
C ALA A 157 -6.25 -4.42 -15.93
N LYS A 158 -5.97 -4.24 -14.63
CA LYS A 158 -4.96 -3.29 -14.12
C LYS A 158 -3.61 -4.01 -13.99
N SER A 159 -2.91 -4.24 -15.10
CA SER A 159 -1.51 -4.70 -15.03
C SER A 159 -0.55 -3.68 -15.64
N SER A 160 0.16 -3.01 -14.72
CA SER A 160 1.63 -2.97 -14.61
C SER A 160 2.43 -2.60 -15.86
N THR A 161 2.33 -1.33 -16.27
CA THR A 161 3.52 -0.61 -16.73
C THR A 161 3.87 0.39 -15.64
N ALA A 162 5.09 0.34 -15.10
CA ALA A 162 5.57 1.24 -14.03
C ALA A 162 5.37 2.74 -14.36
N SER A 163 5.18 3.06 -15.64
CA SER A 163 5.00 4.40 -16.19
C SER A 163 3.59 5.00 -16.02
N THR A 164 2.59 4.26 -15.53
CA THR A 164 1.18 4.72 -15.54
C THR A 164 0.67 5.24 -14.20
N ILE A 165 1.42 5.06 -13.10
CA ILE A 165 1.06 5.64 -11.79
C ILE A 165 1.11 7.18 -11.84
N THR A 166 1.92 7.77 -12.72
CA THR A 166 2.17 9.22 -12.80
C THR A 166 1.22 9.99 -13.72
N ASN A 167 0.37 9.33 -14.54
CA ASN A 167 -0.26 10.00 -15.69
C ASN A 167 -1.77 9.77 -15.91
N THR A 168 -2.58 9.40 -14.91
CA THR A 168 -4.03 9.36 -15.13
C THR A 168 -4.88 9.88 -13.96
N THR A 169 -5.75 10.82 -14.30
CA THR A 169 -6.80 11.49 -13.50
C THR A 169 -7.84 10.52 -12.89
N THR A 170 -7.73 9.22 -13.18
CA THR A 170 -8.64 8.15 -12.76
C THR A 170 -8.26 7.50 -11.42
N ILE A 171 -7.11 7.86 -10.83
CA ILE A 171 -6.52 7.21 -9.64
C ILE A 171 -6.89 7.94 -8.33
N MET A 172 -7.67 9.04 -8.39
CA MET A 172 -7.91 9.93 -7.24
C MET A 172 -8.53 9.24 -5.99
N GLY A 173 -9.17 8.07 -6.13
CA GLY A 173 -9.72 7.30 -5.00
C GLY A 173 -9.22 5.85 -4.85
N SER A 174 -8.33 5.37 -5.72
CA SER A 174 -7.81 3.98 -5.63
C SER A 174 -6.45 3.88 -4.95
N ALA A 175 -5.68 4.98 -4.88
CA ALA A 175 -4.36 4.98 -4.24
C ALA A 175 -4.40 4.67 -2.73
N HIS A 176 -5.49 5.02 -2.05
CA HIS A 176 -5.66 4.84 -0.60
C HIS A 176 -5.68 3.39 -0.12
N TYR A 177 -5.90 2.40 -0.99
CA TYR A 177 -5.93 0.98 -0.64
C TYR A 177 -4.82 0.18 -1.33
N LEU A 178 -3.88 0.88 -1.97
CA LEU A 178 -2.80 0.29 -2.74
C LEU A 178 -1.79 -0.39 -1.80
N SER A 179 -1.35 -1.60 -2.14
CA SER A 179 -0.29 -2.25 -1.37
C SER A 179 1.09 -1.63 -1.68
N PRO A 180 2.06 -1.70 -0.75
CA PRO A 180 3.42 -1.19 -0.96
C PRO A 180 4.08 -1.74 -2.23
N GLU A 181 3.92 -3.02 -2.51
CA GLU A 181 4.44 -3.67 -3.72
C GLU A 181 3.75 -3.19 -5.01
N GLN A 182 2.44 -2.90 -4.96
CA GLN A 182 1.74 -2.29 -6.09
C GLN A 182 2.22 -0.85 -6.33
N ALA A 183 2.50 -0.09 -5.26
CA ALA A 183 3.04 1.26 -5.32
C ALA A 183 4.49 1.29 -5.87
N LYS A 184 5.32 0.32 -5.48
CA LYS A 184 6.69 0.13 -5.98
C LYS A 184 6.73 -0.44 -7.41
N GLY A 185 5.63 -1.05 -7.88
CA GLY A 185 5.58 -1.77 -9.15
C GLY A 185 6.35 -3.09 -9.14
N THR A 186 6.52 -3.71 -7.98
CA THR A 186 7.19 -5.02 -7.82
C THR A 186 6.20 -6.17 -8.04
N PHE A 187 6.65 -7.42 -7.86
CA PHE A 187 5.79 -8.59 -7.96
C PHE A 187 4.61 -8.51 -6.97
N ILE A 188 3.42 -8.87 -7.45
CA ILE A 188 2.14 -8.80 -6.71
C ILE A 188 1.65 -10.24 -6.53
N ASP A 189 1.36 -10.62 -5.29
CA ASP A 189 0.78 -11.92 -4.94
C ASP A 189 -0.51 -11.74 -4.12
N GLY A 190 -1.07 -12.84 -3.59
CA GLY A 190 -2.28 -12.79 -2.75
C GLY A 190 -2.12 -11.96 -1.47
N ARG A 191 -0.88 -11.70 -1.01
CA ARG A 191 -0.61 -10.88 0.19
C ARG A 191 -0.82 -9.39 -0.06
N SER A 192 -0.88 -8.98 -1.32
CA SER A 192 -1.33 -7.64 -1.69
C SER A 192 -2.80 -7.42 -1.34
N ASP A 193 -3.67 -8.39 -1.63
CA ASP A 193 -5.09 -8.31 -1.26
C ASP A 193 -5.28 -8.33 0.27
N ILE A 194 -4.42 -9.05 1.00
CA ILE A 194 -4.40 -9.06 2.47
C ILE A 194 -4.10 -7.66 3.03
N TYR A 195 -3.14 -6.95 2.42
CA TYR A 195 -2.82 -5.58 2.81
C TYR A 195 -4.00 -4.64 2.58
N SER A 196 -4.57 -4.67 1.38
CA SER A 196 -5.73 -3.84 1.03
C SER A 196 -6.94 -4.14 1.93
N LEU A 197 -7.19 -5.41 2.28
CA LEU A 197 -8.20 -5.79 3.28
C LEU A 197 -7.87 -5.23 4.67
N GLY A 198 -6.59 -5.17 5.06
CA GLY A 198 -6.14 -4.48 6.27
C GLY A 198 -6.52 -3.00 6.30
N ILE A 199 -6.34 -2.29 5.17
CA ILE A 199 -6.78 -0.89 5.03
C ILE A 199 -8.30 -0.76 5.13
N VAL A 200 -9.06 -1.65 4.47
CA VAL A 200 -10.53 -1.66 4.56
C VAL A 200 -10.99 -1.90 6.01
N LEU A 201 -10.36 -2.85 6.72
CA LEU A 201 -10.60 -3.09 8.14
C LEU A 201 -10.29 -1.85 9.00
N TYR A 202 -9.16 -1.21 8.75
CA TYR A 202 -8.76 0.02 9.43
C TYR A 202 -9.85 1.10 9.29
N GLU A 203 -10.31 1.34 8.06
CA GLU A 203 -11.32 2.35 7.78
C GLU A 203 -12.67 1.99 8.41
N MET A 204 -13.11 0.74 8.33
CA MET A 204 -14.35 0.28 8.99
C MET A 204 -14.31 0.53 10.50
N LEU A 205 -13.18 0.30 11.16
CA LEU A 205 -13.04 0.39 12.62
C LEU A 205 -12.86 1.82 13.13
N THR A 206 -12.25 2.69 12.32
CA THR A 206 -11.85 4.04 12.74
C THR A 206 -12.69 5.15 12.10
N GLY A 207 -13.36 4.85 10.97
CA GLY A 207 -14.05 5.82 10.13
C GLY A 207 -13.12 6.72 9.30
N ARG A 208 -11.81 6.46 9.32
CA ARG A 208 -10.79 7.25 8.61
C ARG A 208 -9.76 6.33 7.97
N LEU A 209 -9.13 6.80 6.90
CA LEU A 209 -8.06 6.06 6.23
C LEU A 209 -6.75 6.18 7.02
N PRO A 210 -5.89 5.14 6.99
CA PRO A 210 -4.62 5.16 7.71
C PRO A 210 -3.62 6.15 7.10
N PHE A 211 -3.69 6.36 5.79
CA PHE A 211 -2.87 7.31 5.05
C PHE A 211 -3.78 8.20 4.22
N ASP A 212 -3.52 9.50 4.27
CA ASP A 212 -4.20 10.48 3.45
C ASP A 212 -3.20 11.54 2.95
N GLY A 213 -3.51 12.19 1.83
CA GLY A 213 -2.62 13.15 1.19
C GLY A 213 -3.25 13.83 -0.02
N GLU A 214 -2.69 14.97 -0.42
CA GLU A 214 -3.25 15.81 -1.48
C GLU A 214 -3.08 15.21 -2.89
N SER A 215 -2.12 14.31 -3.06
CA SER A 215 -1.84 13.61 -4.33
C SER A 215 -1.85 12.08 -4.16
N PRO A 216 -2.38 11.32 -5.14
CA PRO A 216 -2.27 9.86 -5.18
C PRO A 216 -0.83 9.33 -5.05
N VAL A 217 0.15 10.08 -5.55
CA VAL A 217 1.58 9.72 -5.45
C VAL A 217 2.05 9.83 -3.99
N THR A 218 1.65 10.89 -3.30
CA THR A 218 1.94 11.07 -1.86
C THR A 218 1.35 9.92 -1.05
N ILE A 219 0.10 9.55 -1.31
CA ILE A 219 -0.57 8.44 -0.62
C ILE A 219 0.16 7.12 -0.90
N ALA A 220 0.55 6.86 -2.14
CA ALA A 220 1.33 5.67 -2.50
C ALA A 220 2.70 5.62 -1.79
N LEU A 221 3.38 6.75 -1.65
CA LEU A 221 4.63 6.84 -0.87
C LEU A 221 4.41 6.58 0.62
N LYS A 222 3.31 7.07 1.20
CA LYS A 222 2.95 6.77 2.60
C LYS A 222 2.73 5.27 2.81
N HIS A 223 2.06 4.59 1.86
CA HIS A 223 1.96 3.14 1.90
C HIS A 223 3.33 2.46 1.90
N ILE A 224 4.34 3.01 1.23
CA ILE A 224 5.69 2.45 1.20
C ILE A 224 6.50 2.76 2.47
N GLN A 225 6.43 3.98 3.00
CA GLN A 225 7.42 4.50 3.95
C GLN A 225 6.87 4.87 5.34
N GLU A 226 5.59 5.26 5.44
CA GLU A 226 5.01 5.79 6.69
C GLU A 226 4.28 4.70 7.46
N ASP A 227 4.55 4.52 8.75
CA ASP A 227 3.78 3.59 9.57
C ASP A 227 2.39 4.12 9.90
N ALA A 228 1.39 3.24 9.85
CA ALA A 228 0.02 3.63 10.18
C ALA A 228 -0.15 3.82 11.69
N VAL A 229 -0.87 4.88 12.06
CA VAL A 229 -1.29 5.08 13.46
C VAL A 229 -2.14 3.89 13.91
N PRO A 230 -1.83 3.20 15.02
CA PRO A 230 -2.60 2.07 15.49
C PRO A 230 -4.11 2.37 15.60
N PRO A 231 -5.01 1.51 15.08
CA PRO A 231 -6.45 1.72 15.17
C PRO A 231 -6.95 1.98 16.59
N LYS A 232 -6.36 1.30 17.59
CA LYS A 232 -6.74 1.42 19.00
C LYS A 232 -6.45 2.82 19.58
N ASP A 233 -5.42 3.51 19.10
CA ASP A 233 -5.10 4.88 19.53
C ASP A 233 -6.16 5.89 19.05
N ILE A 234 -6.90 5.52 18.00
CA ILE A 234 -8.00 6.29 17.43
C ILE A 234 -9.34 5.91 18.06
N ASN A 235 -9.56 4.62 18.28
CA ASN A 235 -10.81 4.08 18.81
C ASN A 235 -10.52 3.04 19.90
N LEU A 236 -10.59 3.48 21.15
CA LEU A 236 -10.30 2.66 22.35
C LEU A 236 -11.23 1.44 22.52
N ALA A 237 -12.36 1.39 21.80
CA ALA A 237 -13.27 0.25 21.81
C ALA A 237 -12.73 -0.97 21.03
N ILE A 238 -11.62 -0.82 20.29
CA ILE A 238 -11.01 -1.89 19.51
C ILE A 238 -10.21 -2.81 20.45
N PRO A 239 -10.45 -4.14 20.44
CA PRO A 239 -9.65 -5.09 21.20
C PRO A 239 -8.18 -5.13 20.74
N ASP A 240 -7.25 -5.43 21.66
CA ASP A 240 -5.82 -5.53 21.36
C ASP A 240 -5.50 -6.55 20.27
N SER A 241 -6.23 -7.66 20.29
CA SER A 241 -6.13 -8.74 19.30
C SER A 241 -6.44 -8.23 17.89
N LEU A 242 -7.55 -7.49 17.73
CA LEU A 242 -7.96 -6.92 16.45
C LEU A 242 -7.00 -5.82 15.98
N ASN A 243 -6.52 -4.98 16.92
CA ASN A 243 -5.51 -3.97 16.61
C ASN A 243 -4.23 -4.60 16.06
N ALA A 244 -3.73 -5.66 16.69
CA ALA A 244 -2.55 -6.38 16.24
C ALA A 244 -2.76 -7.05 14.87
N LEU A 245 -3.95 -7.63 14.63
CA LEU A 245 -4.30 -8.24 13.34
C LEU A 245 -4.29 -7.20 12.21
N VAL A 246 -4.91 -6.04 12.40
CA VAL A 246 -4.96 -4.97 11.38
C VAL A 246 -3.54 -4.49 11.06
N LEU A 247 -2.70 -4.26 12.07
CA LEU A 247 -1.31 -3.86 11.87
C LEU A 247 -0.49 -4.95 11.15
N LYS A 248 -0.72 -6.23 11.45
CA LYS A 248 -0.07 -7.35 10.75
C LYS A 248 -0.48 -7.42 9.28
N CYS A 249 -1.76 -7.21 8.95
CA CYS A 249 -2.21 -7.10 7.56
C CYS A 249 -1.51 -5.94 6.83
N MET A 250 -1.33 -4.81 7.52
CA MET A 250 -0.76 -3.58 6.98
C MET A 250 0.78 -3.50 7.09
N ALA A 251 1.46 -4.61 7.39
CA ALA A 251 2.92 -4.64 7.41
C ALA A 251 3.50 -4.27 6.04
N LYS A 252 4.61 -3.52 6.02
CA LYS A 252 5.21 -3.02 4.78
C LYS A 252 5.75 -4.16 3.92
N GLU A 253 6.50 -5.06 4.54
CA GLU A 253 7.03 -6.25 3.88
C GLU A 253 5.98 -7.34 3.80
N ALA A 254 5.82 -7.92 2.60
CA ALA A 254 4.82 -8.96 2.36
C ALA A 254 5.10 -10.25 3.14
N THR A 255 6.32 -10.47 3.62
CA THR A 255 6.70 -11.62 4.46
C THR A 255 6.24 -11.49 5.91
N ASP A 256 6.01 -10.27 6.38
CA ASP A 256 5.57 -10.00 7.76
C ASP A 256 4.04 -10.08 7.90
N ARG A 257 3.34 -10.13 6.77
CA ARG A 257 1.88 -10.33 6.69
C ARG A 257 1.54 -11.81 6.87
N TYR A 258 0.23 -12.09 6.84
CA TYR A 258 -0.25 -13.47 6.74
C TYR A 258 0.24 -14.12 5.45
N ALA A 259 0.62 -15.40 5.53
CA ALA A 259 1.15 -16.11 4.36
C ALA A 259 0.05 -16.33 3.30
N ASN A 260 -1.19 -16.50 3.75
CA ASN A 260 -2.39 -16.72 2.95
C ASN A 260 -3.64 -16.17 3.66
N VAL A 261 -4.74 -16.01 2.92
CA VAL A 261 -6.01 -15.47 3.43
C VAL A 261 -6.69 -16.42 4.43
N LYS A 262 -6.45 -17.74 4.31
CA LYS A 262 -7.00 -18.74 5.23
C LYS A 262 -6.52 -18.54 6.66
N GLU A 263 -5.24 -18.24 6.86
CA GLU A 263 -4.67 -17.92 8.18
C GLU A 263 -5.32 -16.65 8.78
N LEU A 264 -5.46 -15.60 7.96
CA LEU A 264 -6.14 -14.37 8.36
C LEU A 264 -7.59 -14.65 8.81
N MET A 265 -8.33 -15.45 8.03
CA MET A 265 -9.71 -15.80 8.33
C MET A 265 -9.83 -16.60 9.63
N MET A 266 -8.89 -17.53 9.90
CA MET A 266 -8.86 -18.28 11.16
C MET A 266 -8.67 -17.35 12.36
N ASP A 267 -7.77 -16.37 12.27
CA ASP A 267 -7.55 -15.43 13.36
C ASP A 267 -8.72 -14.46 13.53
N LEU A 268 -9.34 -13.98 12.45
CA LEU A 268 -10.59 -13.19 12.53
C LEU A 268 -11.70 -13.97 13.24
N GLN A 269 -11.84 -15.26 12.96
CA GLN A 269 -12.83 -16.12 13.63
C GLN A 269 -12.50 -16.30 15.12
N LYS A 270 -11.22 -16.52 15.48
CA LYS A 270 -10.80 -16.59 16.89
C LYS A 270 -11.10 -15.31 17.66
N ILE A 271 -10.89 -14.14 17.04
CA ILE A 271 -11.21 -12.83 17.66
C ILE A 271 -12.72 -12.66 17.80
N LYS A 272 -13.49 -13.11 16.81
CA LYS A 272 -14.95 -13.08 16.87
C LYS A 272 -15.47 -13.85 18.08
N ASP A 273 -14.89 -15.02 18.33
CA ASP A 273 -15.29 -15.90 19.43
C ASP A 273 -14.71 -15.44 20.79
N ASN A 274 -13.48 -14.89 20.78
CA ASN A 274 -12.82 -14.34 21.97
C ASN A 274 -12.04 -13.05 21.63
N PRO A 275 -12.56 -11.87 22.00
CA PRO A 275 -11.90 -10.59 21.76
C PRO A 275 -10.51 -10.45 22.41
N ASN A 276 -10.18 -11.25 23.42
CA ASN A 276 -8.88 -11.25 24.10
C ASN A 276 -7.94 -12.36 23.62
N ALA A 277 -8.22 -12.99 22.47
CA ALA A 277 -7.37 -14.03 21.91
C ALA A 277 -5.95 -13.51 21.62
N ILE A 278 -4.94 -14.30 22.01
CA ILE A 278 -3.54 -14.02 21.68
C ILE A 278 -3.27 -14.58 20.29
N ILE A 279 -3.07 -13.69 19.32
CA ILE A 279 -2.86 -14.03 17.91
C ILE A 279 -1.37 -14.26 17.60
N ASN A 280 -0.49 -13.64 18.40
CA ASN A 280 0.95 -13.74 18.25
C ASN A 280 1.53 -14.82 19.16
N SER A 281 1.30 -16.10 18.86
CA SER A 281 2.32 -17.08 19.20
C SER A 281 3.45 -16.94 18.17
N LYS A 282 4.41 -16.04 18.41
CA LYS A 282 5.77 -16.41 18.03
C LYS A 282 6.01 -17.72 18.76
N VAL A 283 6.02 -18.84 18.04
CA VAL A 283 6.70 -20.03 18.54
C VAL A 283 8.12 -19.54 18.78
N SER A 284 8.41 -19.26 20.04
CA SER A 284 9.74 -18.99 20.50
C SER A 284 10.58 -20.17 20.05
N ALA A 285 11.44 -19.96 19.06
CA ALA A 285 12.49 -20.89 18.67
C ALA A 285 13.61 -20.93 19.74
N TYR A 286 13.23 -20.89 21.02
CA TYR A 286 14.07 -21.08 22.20
C TYR A 286 13.54 -22.24 23.06
N ASP A 287 13.17 -23.35 22.42
CA ASP A 287 13.25 -24.66 23.09
C ASP A 287 13.62 -25.79 22.12
N SER A 288 14.49 -25.50 21.15
CA SER A 288 15.27 -26.55 20.47
C SER A 288 16.39 -27.02 21.41
N LYS A 289 16.01 -27.69 22.50
CA LYS A 289 16.91 -28.67 23.10
C LYS A 289 17.17 -29.73 22.04
N THR A 290 18.41 -29.76 21.56
CA THR A 290 18.98 -30.82 20.73
C THR A 290 18.60 -32.19 21.30
N ILE A 291 17.64 -32.88 20.68
CA ILE A 291 17.37 -34.28 20.98
C ILE A 291 18.38 -35.11 20.19
N ILE A 292 19.31 -35.73 20.91
CA ILE A 292 20.24 -36.72 20.36
C ILE A 292 19.40 -37.96 20.01
N MET A 293 19.29 -38.26 18.72
CA MET A 293 18.59 -39.46 18.24
C MET A 293 19.49 -40.68 18.42
N THR A 294 19.04 -41.69 19.18
CA THR A 294 19.75 -42.97 19.33
C THR A 294 19.63 -43.82 18.06
N PRO A 295 20.66 -44.59 17.66
CA PRO A 295 20.68 -45.32 16.41
C PRO A 295 19.64 -46.45 16.41
N ILE A 296 18.89 -46.53 15.30
CA ILE A 296 17.90 -47.58 15.04
C ILE A 296 18.63 -48.93 14.95
N THR A 297 18.24 -49.90 15.77
CA THR A 297 18.70 -51.30 15.66
C THR A 297 17.59 -52.16 15.04
N GLU A 298 17.96 -53.07 14.14
CA GLU A 298 17.13 -53.88 13.24
C GLU A 298 16.16 -54.88 13.89
N LYS A 299 15.34 -54.47 14.86
CA LYS A 299 14.41 -55.41 15.49
C LYS A 299 13.09 -54.78 15.89
N GLN A 300 12.33 -54.31 14.90
CA GLN A 300 10.88 -54.10 15.01
C GLN A 300 10.24 -53.96 13.63
N MET A 301 10.39 -54.98 12.79
CA MET A 301 9.42 -55.30 11.74
C MET A 301 8.93 -56.73 11.97
N ASN A 302 7.62 -56.93 11.80
CA ASN A 302 6.84 -58.18 11.87
C ASN A 302 6.14 -58.49 13.19
N THR A 303 4.90 -58.01 13.30
CA THR A 303 3.65 -58.76 13.64
C THR A 303 2.55 -57.70 13.85
N ALA A 304 1.31 -57.77 13.38
CA ALA A 304 0.52 -58.85 12.81
C ALA A 304 -0.66 -58.26 11.99
N LYS A 305 -1.12 -59.01 10.98
CA LYS A 305 -2.45 -58.87 10.37
C LYS A 305 -3.45 -59.82 11.07
N VAL A 306 -4.74 -59.49 10.95
CA VAL A 306 -5.93 -60.38 10.76
C VAL A 306 -6.98 -60.47 11.91
N ASP A 307 -8.16 -59.91 11.55
CA ASP A 307 -9.59 -60.29 11.74
C ASP A 307 -10.40 -60.27 13.07
N LYS A 308 -11.46 -59.43 12.99
CA LYS A 308 -12.91 -59.63 13.22
C LYS A 308 -13.44 -59.99 14.62
N VAL A 309 -14.42 -59.21 15.12
CA VAL A 309 -15.89 -59.50 15.14
C VAL A 309 -16.69 -58.26 15.62
N GLN A 310 -17.91 -58.13 15.06
CA GLN A 310 -18.93 -57.07 15.08
C GLN A 310 -19.54 -56.69 16.46
N ALA A 311 -19.94 -55.43 16.67
CA ALA A 311 -21.31 -54.93 16.42
C ALA A 311 -21.69 -53.60 17.15
N LYS A 312 -22.46 -52.75 16.42
CA LYS A 312 -23.39 -51.66 16.81
C LYS A 312 -22.80 -50.24 17.03
N VAL A 313 -22.82 -49.31 16.04
CA VAL A 313 -23.94 -48.55 15.37
C VAL A 313 -24.54 -47.54 16.38
N VAL A 314 -24.43 -46.20 16.25
CA VAL A 314 -24.89 -45.28 15.18
C VAL A 314 -24.18 -43.89 15.22
N ASN A 315 -23.77 -43.41 14.02
CA ASN A 315 -23.63 -42.04 13.43
C ASN A 315 -23.15 -40.82 14.25
N SER A 316 -22.34 -39.89 13.69
CA SER A 316 -22.52 -39.30 12.34
C SER A 316 -21.26 -38.64 11.73
N SER A 317 -20.93 -39.03 10.48
CA SER A 317 -20.41 -38.27 9.31
C SER A 317 -19.17 -37.35 9.48
N VAL A 318 -17.92 -37.65 9.07
CA VAL A 318 -17.31 -38.06 7.74
C VAL A 318 -17.49 -36.93 6.70
N ILE A 319 -16.45 -36.37 6.03
CA ILE A 319 -15.43 -36.91 5.10
C ILE A 319 -14.21 -35.95 5.13
N ASP A 320 -12.97 -36.36 5.42
CA ASP A 320 -11.96 -37.17 4.68
C ASP A 320 -11.33 -36.45 3.47
N ASP A 321 -10.04 -36.16 3.65
CA ASP A 321 -9.07 -35.82 2.63
C ASP A 321 -8.80 -37.07 1.77
N ASP A 322 -8.65 -36.90 0.46
CA ASP A 322 -7.90 -37.88 -0.33
C ASP A 322 -7.01 -37.15 -1.35
N TYR A 323 -5.74 -37.52 -1.29
CA TYR A 323 -4.70 -37.19 -2.25
C TYR A 323 -4.83 -38.17 -3.42
N ASP A 324 -4.71 -37.67 -4.66
CA ASP A 324 -4.29 -38.51 -5.78
C ASP A 324 -3.30 -37.78 -6.68
N GLU A 325 -2.36 -38.59 -7.14
CA GLU A 325 -1.08 -38.33 -7.77
C GLU A 325 -1.17 -38.60 -9.29
N TYR A 326 -0.35 -37.90 -10.07
CA TYR A 326 0.02 -38.11 -11.50
C TYR A 326 -1.06 -38.02 -12.60
N ASP A 327 -0.85 -37.15 -13.60
CA ASP A 327 -0.34 -37.62 -14.90
C ASP A 327 0.02 -36.46 -15.84
N GLU A 328 1.21 -36.62 -16.42
CA GLU A 328 1.87 -35.83 -17.45
C GLU A 328 1.28 -36.24 -18.82
N TYR A 329 0.85 -35.27 -19.64
CA TYR A 329 0.50 -35.55 -21.04
C TYR A 329 1.13 -34.53 -21.99
N ASP A 330 1.73 -35.15 -23.02
CA ASP A 330 2.44 -34.65 -24.17
C ASP A 330 1.78 -33.46 -24.89
N ASP A 331 2.69 -32.64 -25.41
CA ASP A 331 2.53 -31.50 -26.30
C ASP A 331 2.40 -32.03 -27.74
N ASP A 332 1.20 -31.98 -28.32
CA ASP A 332 0.98 -32.28 -29.74
C ASP A 332 0.81 -30.97 -30.52
N GLU A 333 1.90 -30.60 -31.21
CA GLU A 333 1.98 -29.65 -32.32
C GLU A 333 0.97 -29.97 -33.43
N TYR A 334 0.29 -28.93 -33.93
CA TYR A 334 -0.21 -28.91 -35.31
C TYR A 334 0.27 -27.62 -36.00
N GLU A 335 1.35 -27.77 -36.76
CA GLU A 335 1.56 -27.02 -38.00
C GLU A 335 0.51 -27.47 -39.03
N ASP A 336 -0.03 -26.53 -39.82
CA ASP A 336 -0.26 -26.79 -41.24
C ASP A 336 -0.33 -25.46 -42.01
N ASP A 337 0.51 -25.45 -43.04
CA ASP A 337 0.86 -24.39 -43.97
C ASP A 337 -0.22 -24.12 -45.05
N ASP A 338 -0.12 -22.91 -45.62
CA ASP A 338 -0.22 -22.52 -47.03
C ASP A 338 -1.33 -23.07 -47.95
N GLU A 339 -2.05 -22.17 -48.64
CA GLU A 339 -1.73 -21.81 -50.04
C GLU A 339 -2.79 -20.88 -50.67
N ASP A 340 -2.30 -20.17 -51.68
CA ASP A 340 -2.85 -19.05 -52.46
C ASP A 340 -4.09 -19.34 -53.32
N GLU A 341 -4.85 -18.30 -53.71
CA GLU A 341 -5.07 -18.03 -55.15
C GLU A 341 -5.67 -16.64 -55.47
N LEU A 342 -5.07 -16.01 -56.49
CA LEU A 342 -5.38 -14.73 -57.13
C LEU A 342 -6.56 -14.85 -58.12
N GLU A 343 -7.34 -13.78 -58.34
CA GLU A 343 -7.47 -13.12 -59.68
C GLU A 343 -8.49 -11.95 -59.76
N ASN A 344 -7.93 -10.77 -60.05
CA ASN A 344 -8.27 -9.77 -61.08
C ASN A 344 -9.70 -9.52 -61.65
N THR A 345 -10.25 -8.35 -61.29
CA THR A 345 -10.71 -7.20 -62.16
C THR A 345 -11.86 -7.39 -63.21
N PRO A 346 -12.30 -6.33 -63.96
CA PRO A 346 -13.41 -5.42 -63.63
C PRO A 346 -14.49 -5.34 -64.77
N VAL A 347 -15.51 -4.45 -64.69
CA VAL A 347 -16.08 -3.61 -65.80
C VAL A 347 -17.50 -3.02 -65.51
N LYS A 348 -17.57 -1.69 -65.67
CA LYS A 348 -18.61 -0.74 -66.20
C LYS A 348 -19.99 -1.31 -66.65
N ARG A 349 -21.16 -0.62 -66.62
CA ARG A 349 -21.49 0.78 -67.04
C ARG A 349 -23.04 1.03 -66.94
N THR A 350 -23.41 2.24 -66.49
CA THR A 350 -24.48 3.18 -66.97
C THR A 350 -26.00 2.90 -67.00
N LYS A 351 -26.74 3.85 -66.37
CA LYS A 351 -27.87 4.73 -66.86
C LYS A 351 -29.28 4.13 -66.84
N GLU A 352 -30.41 4.83 -66.64
CA GLU A 352 -30.85 6.21 -66.38
C GLU A 352 -32.36 6.11 -66.00
N THR A 353 -32.95 7.06 -65.25
CA THR A 353 -34.17 7.84 -65.63
C THR A 353 -34.90 8.53 -64.44
N ASN A 354 -34.71 9.85 -64.39
CA ASN A 354 -35.64 10.98 -64.19
C ASN A 354 -36.99 10.94 -63.38
N VAL A 355 -37.03 11.83 -62.37
CA VAL A 355 -37.91 13.04 -62.17
C VAL A 355 -39.32 12.88 -61.57
N LYS A 356 -39.59 13.52 -60.41
CA LYS A 356 -40.41 14.77 -60.24
C LYS A 356 -40.41 15.34 -58.79
N LYS A 357 -40.51 16.68 -58.75
CA LYS A 357 -40.43 17.71 -57.68
C LYS A 357 -41.35 17.55 -56.45
N PRO A 358 -41.18 18.43 -55.43
CA PRO A 358 -42.29 19.37 -55.12
C PRO A 358 -41.87 20.86 -54.90
N ARG A 359 -42.87 21.70 -54.59
CA ARG A 359 -42.94 23.17 -54.76
C ARG A 359 -43.58 23.81 -53.50
N LYS A 360 -42.93 24.84 -52.91
CA LYS A 360 -43.42 25.97 -52.03
C LYS A 360 -44.23 25.60 -50.75
N SER A 361 -44.29 26.33 -49.61
CA SER A 361 -44.11 27.75 -49.25
C SER A 361 -43.94 28.02 -47.72
N ARG A 362 -43.15 29.07 -47.39
CA ARG A 362 -43.24 30.11 -46.33
C ARG A 362 -44.11 29.95 -45.04
N LYS A 363 -43.51 30.32 -43.90
CA LYS A 363 -43.80 31.42 -42.89
C LYS A 363 -43.24 30.98 -41.52
N GLY A 364 -42.64 31.78 -40.61
CA GLY A 364 -42.24 33.19 -40.45
C GLY A 364 -41.26 33.28 -39.24
N ILE A 365 -40.16 34.06 -39.30
CA ILE A 365 -39.84 35.38 -38.66
C ILE A 365 -40.07 35.49 -37.14
N ILE A 366 -39.02 35.90 -36.39
CA ILE A 366 -38.87 37.07 -35.46
C ILE A 366 -37.77 36.78 -34.39
N ILE A 367 -36.84 37.64 -33.91
CA ILE A 367 -36.30 39.02 -34.10
C ILE A 367 -34.99 39.06 -33.23
N GLY A 368 -33.88 39.70 -33.63
CA GLY A 368 -33.50 41.10 -33.32
C GLY A 368 -32.18 41.13 -32.53
N ILE A 369 -31.32 42.17 -32.52
CA ILE A 369 -31.46 43.62 -32.70
C ILE A 369 -30.08 44.14 -33.22
N ILE A 370 -30.01 45.36 -33.77
CA ILE A 370 -28.82 46.12 -34.25
C ILE A 370 -28.60 46.14 -35.79
N THR A 371 -29.66 46.38 -36.59
CA THR A 371 -29.47 46.81 -38.00
C THR A 371 -30.36 47.97 -38.45
N ILE A 372 -31.21 48.54 -37.59
CA ILE A 372 -32.15 49.62 -37.96
C ILE A 372 -31.77 50.95 -37.28
N ALA A 373 -30.52 51.38 -37.40
CA ALA A 373 -30.10 52.71 -36.92
C ALA A 373 -29.34 53.56 -37.96
N ILE A 374 -28.92 53.01 -39.11
CA ILE A 374 -28.04 53.74 -40.04
C ILE A 374 -28.72 54.08 -41.38
N LEU A 375 -29.91 53.56 -41.67
CA LEU A 375 -30.59 53.76 -42.97
C LEU A 375 -31.46 55.03 -43.09
N ALA A 376 -31.47 55.92 -42.08
CA ALA A 376 -32.45 57.02 -42.02
C ALA A 376 -31.90 58.44 -42.19
N ILE A 377 -30.63 58.64 -42.56
CA ILE A 377 -30.12 60.01 -42.82
C ILE A 377 -29.33 60.02 -44.13
N MET A 378 -29.69 60.97 -45.01
CA MET A 378 -28.97 61.42 -46.23
C MET A 378 -29.48 60.93 -47.59
N ILE A 379 -30.70 61.32 -47.96
CA ILE A 379 -30.97 62.03 -49.23
C ILE A 379 -32.02 63.11 -48.88
N PRO A 380 -31.81 64.43 -49.10
CA PRO A 380 -31.61 64.92 -50.48
C PRO A 380 -30.71 66.15 -50.74
N LEU A 381 -30.34 66.21 -52.03
CA LEU A 381 -30.08 67.37 -52.91
C LEU A 381 -28.63 67.87 -53.11
N GLY A 382 -28.09 67.51 -54.28
CA GLY A 382 -26.86 68.05 -54.85
C GLY A 382 -26.60 67.47 -56.24
N MET A 383 -27.40 67.91 -57.21
CA MET A 383 -27.28 67.59 -58.63
C MET A 383 -25.92 68.09 -59.16
N TYR A 384 -24.96 67.21 -59.44
CA TYR A 384 -23.89 67.41 -60.45
C TYR A 384 -23.12 66.10 -60.68
N PHE A 385 -22.79 65.85 -61.96
CA PHE A 385 -21.97 64.76 -62.52
C PHE A 385 -22.59 63.37 -62.70
N THR A 386 -23.10 63.18 -63.91
CA THR A 386 -23.10 61.91 -64.64
C THR A 386 -21.67 61.42 -64.87
N SER A 387 -21.27 60.31 -64.25
CA SER A 387 -20.20 59.44 -64.73
C SER A 387 -20.39 58.05 -64.12
N GLY A 388 -20.42 57.01 -64.95
CA GLY A 388 -20.58 55.63 -64.49
C GLY A 388 -19.42 55.23 -63.57
N ALA A 389 -19.71 55.07 -62.28
CA ALA A 389 -18.73 54.58 -61.31
C ALA A 389 -18.35 53.15 -61.69
N LYS A 390 -17.06 52.92 -61.97
CA LYS A 390 -16.52 51.60 -62.28
C LYS A 390 -16.62 50.75 -61.02
N GLU A 391 -17.24 49.58 -61.12
CA GLU A 391 -17.32 48.62 -60.03
C GLU A 391 -16.16 47.63 -60.11
N VAL A 392 -15.57 47.29 -58.97
CA VAL A 392 -14.42 46.40 -58.83
C VAL A 392 -14.67 45.42 -57.69
N SER A 393 -14.30 44.15 -57.89
CA SER A 393 -14.43 43.10 -56.86
C SER A 393 -13.23 43.10 -55.92
N ILE A 394 -13.47 42.89 -54.63
CA ILE A 394 -12.41 42.79 -53.63
C ILE A 394 -11.63 41.48 -53.85
N PRO A 395 -10.31 41.57 -54.11
CA PRO A 395 -9.48 40.39 -54.32
C PRO A 395 -9.16 39.69 -52.99
N LYS A 396 -8.63 38.48 -53.07
CA LYS A 396 -8.13 37.73 -51.91
C LYS A 396 -6.94 38.45 -51.28
N ILE A 397 -7.18 39.11 -50.15
CA ILE A 397 -6.15 39.83 -49.38
C ILE A 397 -5.89 39.22 -47.99
N VAL A 398 -6.76 38.30 -47.53
CA VAL A 398 -6.54 37.55 -46.29
C VAL A 398 -5.31 36.64 -46.45
N GLY A 399 -4.38 36.73 -45.51
CA GLY A 399 -3.09 36.04 -45.51
C GLY A 399 -1.93 36.78 -46.19
N LEU A 400 -2.19 37.88 -46.91
CA LEU A 400 -1.12 38.74 -47.46
C LEU A 400 -0.55 39.66 -46.38
N SER A 401 0.69 40.11 -46.56
CA SER A 401 1.26 41.17 -45.72
C SER A 401 0.53 42.50 -45.95
N GLN A 402 0.55 43.38 -44.95
CA GLN A 402 -0.08 44.70 -45.02
C GLN A 402 0.37 45.51 -46.25
N ASP A 403 1.65 45.44 -46.61
CA ASP A 403 2.21 46.18 -47.75
C ASP A 403 1.80 45.61 -49.11
N GLU A 404 1.72 44.29 -49.21
CA GLU A 404 1.24 43.60 -50.41
C GLU A 404 -0.25 43.86 -50.64
N ALA A 405 -1.06 43.73 -49.59
CA ALA A 405 -2.50 43.98 -49.66
C ALA A 405 -2.81 45.44 -50.01
N LYS A 406 -2.07 46.39 -49.43
CA LYS A 406 -2.18 47.82 -49.77
C LYS A 406 -1.86 48.08 -51.24
N SER A 407 -0.84 47.40 -51.76
CA SER A 407 -0.44 47.51 -53.16
C SER A 407 -1.47 46.92 -54.12
N VAL A 408 -2.09 45.79 -53.75
CA VAL A 408 -3.16 45.14 -54.52
C VAL A 408 -4.42 46.00 -54.56
N LEU A 409 -4.84 46.54 -53.42
CA LEU A 409 -6.04 47.38 -53.32
C LEU A 409 -5.87 48.72 -54.05
N LYS A 410 -4.68 49.35 -53.96
CA LYS A 410 -4.38 50.61 -54.65
C LYS A 410 -4.44 50.48 -56.17
N LYS A 411 -4.02 49.35 -56.74
CA LYS A 411 -4.12 49.06 -58.19
C LYS A 411 -5.56 48.98 -58.68
N LEU A 412 -6.51 48.65 -57.80
CA LEU A 412 -7.95 48.59 -58.10
C LEU A 412 -8.68 49.90 -57.78
N GLY A 413 -7.97 50.94 -57.35
CA GLY A 413 -8.57 52.20 -56.92
C GLY A 413 -9.31 52.09 -55.59
N LEU A 414 -8.95 51.13 -54.74
CA LEU A 414 -9.49 50.94 -53.38
C LEU A 414 -8.47 51.43 -52.35
N THR A 415 -8.96 51.94 -51.22
CA THR A 415 -8.11 52.42 -50.12
C THR A 415 -8.17 51.44 -48.97
N MET A 416 -7.02 51.06 -48.42
CA MET A 416 -6.96 50.17 -47.26
C MET A 416 -6.84 50.97 -45.97
N GLU A 417 -7.63 50.64 -44.96
CA GLU A 417 -7.56 51.19 -43.61
C GLU A 417 -7.41 50.04 -42.60
N VAL A 418 -6.46 50.16 -41.67
CA VAL A 418 -6.32 49.17 -40.58
C VAL A 418 -7.32 49.53 -39.49
N ASP A 419 -8.30 48.65 -39.29
CA ASP A 419 -9.39 48.87 -38.32
C ASP A 419 -8.95 48.47 -36.91
N SER A 420 -8.25 47.34 -36.77
CA SER A 420 -7.64 46.88 -35.52
C SER A 420 -6.54 45.84 -35.74
N THR A 421 -5.76 45.56 -34.71
CA THR A 421 -4.79 44.46 -34.67
C THR A 421 -5.24 43.41 -33.65
N LYS A 422 -5.05 42.12 -33.96
CA LYS A 422 -5.40 41.00 -33.07
C LYS A 422 -4.33 39.91 -33.10
N TYR A 423 -4.15 39.17 -32.02
CA TYR A 423 -3.34 37.95 -32.01
C TYR A 423 -4.03 36.85 -32.82
N ASP A 424 -3.26 36.11 -33.61
CA ASP A 424 -3.77 35.01 -34.43
C ASP A 424 -2.70 33.92 -34.59
N GLU A 425 -3.10 32.66 -34.40
CA GLU A 425 -2.20 31.50 -34.44
C GLU A 425 -1.87 31.03 -35.86
N ASN A 426 -2.71 31.38 -36.84
CA ASN A 426 -2.61 30.93 -38.23
C ASN A 426 -1.86 31.91 -39.12
N TYR A 427 -1.84 33.20 -38.75
CA TYR A 427 -1.24 34.26 -39.54
C TYR A 427 -0.07 34.93 -38.82
N LYS A 428 1.08 35.02 -39.51
CA LYS A 428 2.28 35.71 -39.00
C LYS A 428 1.99 37.19 -38.70
N GLU A 429 2.79 37.76 -37.81
CA GLU A 429 2.73 39.20 -37.50
C GLU A 429 2.81 40.04 -38.79
N GLY A 430 1.89 41.00 -38.94
CA GLY A 430 1.79 41.88 -40.11
C GLY A 430 0.93 41.35 -41.27
N CYS A 431 0.38 40.13 -41.18
CA CYS A 431 -0.54 39.58 -42.17
C CYS A 431 -2.00 39.96 -41.90
N ILE A 432 -2.83 40.07 -42.94
CA ILE A 432 -4.27 40.36 -42.81
C ILE A 432 -5.04 39.10 -42.38
N ILE A 433 -5.78 39.20 -41.27
CA ILE A 433 -6.66 38.15 -40.74
C ILE A 433 -8.04 38.20 -41.39
N SER A 434 -8.58 39.41 -41.58
CA SER A 434 -9.91 39.59 -42.20
C SER A 434 -10.05 40.97 -42.84
N SER A 435 -11.02 41.09 -43.75
CA SER A 435 -11.34 42.36 -44.42
C SER A 435 -12.84 42.60 -44.50
N ASN A 436 -13.23 43.87 -44.43
CA ASN A 436 -14.59 44.34 -44.64
C ASN A 436 -14.58 45.52 -45.62
N PRO A 437 -15.23 45.43 -46.80
CA PRO A 437 -16.03 44.29 -47.28
C PRO A 437 -15.20 43.02 -47.55
N ALA A 438 -15.86 41.85 -47.52
CA ALA A 438 -15.20 40.55 -47.64
C ALA A 438 -14.75 40.26 -49.09
N GLU A 439 -13.83 39.29 -49.24
CA GLU A 439 -13.38 38.80 -50.54
C GLU A 439 -14.56 38.50 -51.49
N GLY A 440 -14.41 38.86 -52.77
CA GLY A 440 -15.43 38.65 -53.80
C GLY A 440 -16.55 39.69 -53.84
N THR A 441 -16.66 40.55 -52.81
CA THR A 441 -17.67 41.61 -52.77
C THR A 441 -17.39 42.67 -53.83
N THR A 442 -18.40 43.06 -54.61
CA THR A 442 -18.27 44.12 -55.61
C THR A 442 -18.55 45.48 -54.98
N VAL A 443 -17.60 46.41 -55.13
CA VAL A 443 -17.65 47.75 -54.54
C VAL A 443 -17.31 48.82 -55.58
N LYS A 444 -17.69 50.06 -55.29
CA LYS A 444 -17.35 51.20 -56.16
C LYS A 444 -15.86 51.54 -56.02
N THR A 445 -15.23 52.02 -57.08
CA THR A 445 -13.91 52.66 -56.97
C THR A 445 -13.92 53.78 -55.92
N ASN A 446 -12.83 53.92 -55.17
CA ASN A 446 -12.65 54.77 -53.99
C ASN A 446 -13.33 54.28 -52.69
N THR A 447 -13.78 53.02 -52.63
CA THR A 447 -14.25 52.42 -51.37
C THR A 447 -13.08 52.13 -50.42
N ILE A 448 -13.31 52.32 -49.12
CA ILE A 448 -12.37 51.97 -48.06
C ILE A 448 -12.59 50.51 -47.66
N VAL A 449 -11.53 49.71 -47.69
CA VAL A 449 -11.50 48.33 -47.21
C VAL A 449 -10.82 48.34 -45.85
N LYS A 450 -11.61 48.04 -44.81
CA LYS A 450 -11.14 47.92 -43.43
C LYS A 450 -10.54 46.54 -43.21
N VAL A 451 -9.34 46.46 -42.67
CA VAL A 451 -8.62 45.21 -42.47
C VAL A 451 -8.22 45.02 -41.01
N ILE A 452 -8.25 43.77 -40.53
CA ILE A 452 -7.69 43.39 -39.23
C ILE A 452 -6.35 42.70 -39.48
N VAL A 453 -5.30 43.16 -38.79
CA VAL A 453 -3.92 42.69 -38.99
C VAL A 453 -3.46 41.83 -37.80
N SER A 454 -2.73 40.76 -38.07
CA SER A 454 -2.17 39.87 -37.07
C SER A 454 -1.03 40.53 -36.31
N SER A 455 -1.05 40.44 -34.98
CA SER A 455 0.05 40.78 -34.08
C SER A 455 0.92 39.56 -33.74
N GLY A 456 0.74 38.43 -34.45
CA GLY A 456 1.44 37.17 -34.19
C GLY A 456 0.85 36.38 -33.02
N LYS A 457 1.62 35.43 -32.50
CA LYS A 457 1.26 34.65 -31.30
C LYS A 457 1.43 35.48 -30.05
N GLU A 458 0.52 35.31 -29.10
CA GLU A 458 0.58 35.99 -27.81
C GLU A 458 1.81 35.52 -27.01
N LYS A 459 2.60 36.47 -26.51
CA LYS A 459 3.77 36.22 -25.66
C LYS A 459 3.49 36.55 -24.22
N VAL A 460 4.03 35.75 -23.31
CA VAL A 460 3.92 35.92 -21.86
C VAL A 460 5.29 35.89 -21.21
N LYS A 461 5.41 36.57 -20.06
CA LYS A 461 6.66 36.58 -19.29
C LYS A 461 6.72 35.37 -18.36
N MET A 462 7.87 34.70 -18.38
CA MET A 462 8.16 33.55 -17.53
C MET A 462 8.16 33.94 -16.04
N PRO A 463 7.34 33.31 -15.19
CA PRO A 463 7.40 33.51 -13.74
C PRO A 463 8.63 32.85 -13.12
N ASP A 464 8.95 33.24 -11.88
CA ASP A 464 9.91 32.53 -11.04
C ASP A 464 9.13 31.47 -10.27
N VAL A 465 9.43 30.21 -10.54
CA VAL A 465 8.74 29.08 -9.91
C VAL A 465 9.67 28.21 -9.08
N ARG A 466 10.94 28.61 -8.94
CA ARG A 466 11.89 27.98 -8.01
C ARG A 466 11.44 28.18 -6.58
N ASP A 467 11.71 27.20 -5.74
CA ASP A 467 11.29 27.16 -4.33
C ASP A 467 9.77 27.27 -4.13
N LEU A 468 8.98 27.11 -5.19
CA LEU A 468 7.54 26.85 -5.09
C LEU A 468 7.30 25.34 -5.05
N SER A 469 6.19 24.93 -4.45
CA SER A 469 5.70 23.57 -4.60
C SER A 469 5.41 23.28 -6.08
N SER A 470 5.50 22.01 -6.47
CA SER A 470 5.19 21.57 -7.85
C SER A 470 3.84 22.13 -8.33
N ASP A 471 2.83 22.13 -7.46
CA ASP A 471 1.48 22.55 -7.81
C ASP A 471 1.38 24.05 -7.99
N ALA A 472 1.97 24.82 -7.07
CA ALA A 472 2.04 26.29 -7.19
C ALA A 472 2.84 26.71 -8.43
N ALA A 473 3.90 25.96 -8.77
CA ALA A 473 4.68 26.18 -9.97
C ALA A 473 3.90 25.88 -11.25
N VAL A 474 3.18 24.75 -11.30
CA VAL A 474 2.33 24.36 -12.43
C VAL A 474 1.22 25.38 -12.62
N SER A 475 0.47 25.73 -11.57
CA SER A 475 -0.59 26.75 -11.65
C SER A 475 -0.05 28.11 -12.10
N ALA A 476 1.11 28.54 -11.59
CA ALA A 476 1.72 29.81 -12.01
C ALA A 476 2.10 29.85 -13.50
N LEU A 477 2.40 28.69 -14.10
CA LEU A 477 2.65 28.54 -15.53
C LEU A 477 1.35 28.46 -16.34
N GLU A 478 0.38 27.68 -15.89
CA GLU A 478 -0.94 27.53 -16.53
C GLU A 478 -1.71 28.85 -16.58
N ASP A 479 -1.65 29.66 -15.51
CA ASP A 479 -2.24 31.01 -15.44
C ASP A 479 -1.70 31.94 -16.55
N ARG A 480 -0.51 31.64 -17.08
CA ARG A 480 0.14 32.37 -18.17
C ARG A 480 -0.04 31.67 -19.52
N GLY A 481 -0.75 30.55 -19.57
CA GLY A 481 -0.92 29.73 -20.76
C GLY A 481 0.36 29.00 -21.18
N LEU A 482 1.23 28.66 -20.23
CA LEU A 482 2.43 27.83 -20.44
C LEU A 482 2.16 26.40 -20.01
N ILE A 483 2.91 25.45 -20.58
CA ILE A 483 2.75 24.02 -20.30
C ILE A 483 3.92 23.55 -19.44
N ALA A 484 3.67 23.01 -18.26
CA ALA A 484 4.73 22.45 -17.42
C ALA A 484 5.11 21.02 -17.87
N SER A 485 6.40 20.69 -17.81
CA SER A 485 6.96 19.36 -18.02
C SER A 485 7.82 19.01 -16.82
N LEU A 486 7.44 17.99 -16.05
CA LEU A 486 8.10 17.67 -14.78
C LEU A 486 9.19 16.60 -14.96
N SER A 487 10.29 16.79 -14.26
CA SER A 487 11.38 15.83 -14.07
C SER A 487 11.81 15.85 -12.61
N TYR A 488 12.48 14.80 -12.13
CA TYR A 488 12.75 14.60 -10.70
C TYR A 488 14.23 14.37 -10.46
N ASP A 489 14.78 14.99 -9.42
CA ASP A 489 16.18 14.82 -9.00
C ASP A 489 16.31 14.97 -7.48
N TYR A 490 17.39 14.46 -6.90
CA TYR A 490 17.66 14.62 -5.46
C TYR A 490 18.26 16.00 -5.16
N SER A 491 17.95 16.54 -3.98
CA SER A 491 18.54 17.78 -3.50
C SER A 491 18.68 17.79 -1.99
N ASP A 492 19.88 18.10 -1.52
CA ASP A 492 20.16 18.26 -0.09
C ASP A 492 19.68 19.62 0.45
N THR A 493 19.36 20.56 -0.44
CA THR A 493 19.03 21.95 -0.09
C THR A 493 17.57 22.32 -0.36
N VAL A 494 16.89 21.59 -1.25
CA VAL A 494 15.51 21.87 -1.65
C VAL A 494 14.61 20.77 -1.07
N GLU A 495 13.61 21.19 -0.31
CA GLU A 495 12.65 20.28 0.31
C GLU A 495 11.89 19.44 -0.72
N TYR A 496 11.52 18.22 -0.34
CA TYR A 496 10.76 17.32 -1.19
C TYR A 496 9.50 18.01 -1.76
N GLY A 497 9.26 17.85 -3.06
CA GLY A 497 8.09 18.41 -3.74
C GLY A 497 8.22 19.87 -4.18
N TYR A 498 9.36 20.51 -3.93
CA TYR A 498 9.64 21.87 -4.38
C TYR A 498 10.48 21.90 -5.66
N VAL A 499 10.34 22.95 -6.46
CA VAL A 499 11.07 23.13 -7.72
C VAL A 499 12.54 23.47 -7.44
N ILE A 500 13.44 22.59 -7.87
CA ILE A 500 14.89 22.81 -7.88
C ILE A 500 15.27 23.81 -8.97
N SER A 501 14.77 23.61 -10.19
CA SER A 501 15.13 24.45 -11.33
C SER A 501 14.03 24.51 -12.41
N GLN A 502 14.10 25.57 -13.21
CA GLN A 502 13.23 25.81 -14.36
C GLN A 502 14.08 26.00 -15.62
N SER A 503 13.62 25.51 -16.76
CA SER A 503 14.39 25.54 -18.03
C SER A 503 14.51 26.92 -18.65
N ILE A 504 13.55 27.81 -18.39
CA ILE A 504 13.51 29.18 -18.92
C ILE A 504 13.58 30.14 -17.75
N ASN A 505 14.43 31.16 -17.83
CA ASN A 505 14.66 32.06 -16.71
C ASN A 505 13.48 33.00 -16.47
N LYS A 506 13.34 33.46 -15.22
CA LYS A 506 12.38 34.50 -14.84
C LYS A 506 12.45 35.72 -15.78
N ASN A 507 11.29 36.26 -16.12
CA ASN A 507 11.05 37.42 -16.97
C ASN A 507 11.38 37.26 -18.46
N GLU A 508 11.84 36.09 -18.90
CA GLU A 508 12.02 35.80 -20.32
C GLU A 508 10.66 35.71 -21.04
N GLU A 509 10.57 36.24 -22.27
CA GLU A 509 9.33 36.25 -23.04
C GLU A 509 9.20 35.00 -23.90
N VAL A 510 8.11 34.27 -23.71
CA VAL A 510 7.84 32.99 -24.38
C VAL A 510 6.44 33.01 -24.99
N GLU A 511 6.25 32.25 -26.08
CA GLU A 511 4.93 32.10 -26.71
C GLU A 511 4.00 31.31 -25.78
N LYS A 512 2.72 31.67 -25.73
CA LYS A 512 1.71 30.80 -25.08
C LYS A 512 1.74 29.41 -25.70
N GLY A 513 1.60 28.39 -24.86
CA GLY A 513 1.72 26.97 -25.21
C GLY A 513 3.15 26.42 -25.19
N THR A 514 4.16 27.24 -24.86
CA THR A 514 5.55 26.76 -24.71
C THR A 514 5.65 25.77 -23.55
N LYS A 515 6.37 24.68 -23.78
CA LYS A 515 6.69 23.68 -22.74
C LYS A 515 7.88 24.15 -21.90
N ILE A 516 7.71 24.21 -20.59
CA ILE A 516 8.73 24.57 -19.61
C ILE A 516 9.11 23.31 -18.83
N SER A 517 10.38 22.94 -18.83
CA SER A 517 10.85 21.83 -17.99
C SER A 517 11.14 22.31 -16.58
N LEU A 518 10.56 21.65 -15.59
CA LEU A 518 10.82 21.86 -14.17
C LEU A 518 11.51 20.61 -13.61
N VAL A 519 12.47 20.81 -12.72
CA VAL A 519 13.09 19.75 -11.93
C VAL A 519 12.55 19.86 -10.51
N ILE A 520 11.91 18.82 -10.01
CA ILE A 520 11.29 18.75 -8.68
C ILE A 520 12.18 17.93 -7.74
N SER A 521 12.36 18.39 -6.51
CA SER A 521 13.16 17.70 -5.51
C SER A 521 12.50 16.44 -4.99
N LEU A 522 13.26 15.34 -5.01
CA LEU A 522 12.95 14.09 -4.30
C LEU A 522 13.45 14.11 -2.83
N GLY A 523 13.95 15.26 -2.36
CA GLY A 523 14.60 15.40 -1.06
C GLY A 523 16.04 14.89 -1.08
N THR A 524 16.61 14.72 0.12
CA THR A 524 17.97 14.23 0.31
C THR A 524 18.09 12.77 -0.12
N GLU A 525 19.13 12.45 -0.90
CA GLU A 525 19.40 11.08 -1.33
C GLU A 525 19.70 10.17 -0.13
N VAL A 526 18.95 9.07 0.03
CA VAL A 526 19.20 8.09 1.10
C VAL A 526 20.12 7.00 0.60
N LYS A 527 21.35 6.95 1.13
CA LYS A 527 22.34 5.92 0.82
C LYS A 527 22.25 4.75 1.80
N TRP A 528 22.29 3.55 1.25
CA TRP A 528 22.25 2.29 2.00
C TRP A 528 23.61 1.62 1.98
N VAL A 529 23.99 0.99 3.09
CA VAL A 529 25.23 0.23 3.24
C VAL A 529 24.96 -1.04 4.02
N THR A 530 25.56 -2.16 3.60
CA THR A 530 25.49 -3.43 4.32
C THR A 530 26.41 -3.34 5.55
N VAL A 531 25.85 -3.56 6.73
CA VAL A 531 26.63 -3.52 7.98
C VAL A 531 27.53 -4.74 8.07
N GLU A 532 28.85 -4.53 8.10
CA GLU A 532 29.80 -5.62 8.29
C GLU A 532 29.72 -6.22 9.69
N ASN A 533 29.97 -7.52 9.78
CA ASN A 533 30.11 -8.20 11.06
C ASN A 533 31.54 -7.99 11.58
N VAL A 534 31.66 -7.25 12.68
CA VAL A 534 32.94 -6.93 13.34
C VAL A 534 33.10 -7.65 14.69
N MET A 535 32.30 -8.69 14.95
CA MET A 535 32.49 -9.52 16.15
C MET A 535 33.86 -10.21 16.12
N GLY A 536 34.57 -10.18 17.25
CA GLY A 536 35.93 -10.71 17.38
C GLY A 536 37.04 -9.75 16.92
N TYR A 537 36.70 -8.58 16.38
CA TYR A 537 37.67 -7.53 16.07
C TYR A 537 38.05 -6.80 17.36
N ASN A 538 39.21 -6.14 17.35
CA ASN A 538 39.51 -5.17 18.41
C ASN A 538 38.57 -3.96 18.28
N GLU A 539 38.38 -3.21 19.37
CA GLU A 539 37.51 -2.03 19.38
C GLU A 539 37.86 -1.02 18.28
N SER A 540 39.15 -0.71 18.10
CA SER A 540 39.61 0.32 17.16
C SER A 540 39.37 -0.04 15.69
N ASP A 541 39.62 -1.28 15.30
CA ASP A 541 39.46 -1.75 13.91
C ASP A 541 37.98 -1.94 13.60
N ALA A 542 37.19 -2.42 14.58
CA ALA A 542 35.74 -2.52 14.45
C ALA A 542 35.07 -1.17 14.18
N VAL A 543 35.45 -0.14 14.95
CA VAL A 543 34.96 1.24 14.75
C VAL A 543 35.38 1.75 13.37
N ALA A 544 36.64 1.59 13.00
CA ALA A 544 37.15 2.08 11.72
C ALA A 544 36.44 1.44 10.50
N VAL A 545 36.11 0.14 10.58
CA VAL A 545 35.38 -0.56 9.53
C VAL A 545 33.96 0.02 9.36
N LEU A 546 33.24 0.18 10.46
CA LEU A 546 31.86 0.69 10.43
C LEU A 546 31.79 2.19 10.07
N GLU A 547 32.71 3.01 10.58
CA GLU A 547 32.77 4.44 10.24
C GLU A 547 33.12 4.68 8.76
N ASN A 548 33.98 3.84 8.17
CA ASN A 548 34.28 3.89 6.72
C ASN A 548 33.06 3.57 5.85
N GLN A 549 32.09 2.83 6.38
CA GLN A 549 30.80 2.57 5.75
C GLN A 549 29.80 3.72 5.96
N GLY A 550 30.16 4.72 6.77
CA GLY A 550 29.29 5.84 7.15
C GLY A 550 28.28 5.46 8.23
N ILE A 551 28.59 4.46 9.05
CA ILE A 551 27.77 4.01 10.18
C ILE A 551 28.26 4.72 11.46
N GLU A 552 27.33 5.16 12.31
CA GLU A 552 27.67 5.73 13.61
C GLU A 552 27.84 4.60 14.64
N VAL A 553 28.89 4.67 15.47
CA VAL A 553 29.19 3.59 16.42
C VAL A 553 29.01 4.05 17.86
N ASN A 554 28.29 3.27 18.65
CA ASN A 554 28.16 3.44 20.10
C ASN A 554 28.85 2.28 20.82
N ILE A 555 29.71 2.57 21.81
CA ILE A 555 30.51 1.54 22.49
C ILE A 555 29.98 1.32 23.90
N THR A 556 29.73 0.06 24.23
CA THR A 556 29.36 -0.42 25.56
C THR A 556 30.40 -1.44 26.02
N THR A 557 30.60 -1.57 27.34
CA THR A 557 31.56 -2.54 27.89
C THR A 557 30.88 -3.56 28.79
N GLU A 558 31.34 -4.80 28.71
CA GLU A 558 30.87 -5.91 29.56
C GLU A 558 32.07 -6.57 30.24
N ASN A 559 31.95 -6.88 31.54
CA ASN A 559 33.04 -7.50 32.28
C ASN A 559 33.19 -8.97 31.88
N THR A 560 34.41 -9.38 31.51
CA THR A 560 34.76 -10.77 31.21
C THR A 560 35.84 -11.29 32.17
N SER A 561 35.78 -12.58 32.49
CA SER A 561 36.83 -13.29 33.23
C SER A 561 37.90 -13.89 32.32
N ASN A 562 37.77 -13.74 31.00
CA ASN A 562 38.72 -14.21 30.01
C ASN A 562 39.61 -13.05 29.55
N GLU A 563 40.91 -13.13 29.80
CA GLU A 563 41.88 -12.07 29.44
C GLU A 563 41.99 -11.90 27.92
N SER A 564 41.75 -12.94 27.11
CA SER A 564 41.81 -12.83 25.64
C SER A 564 40.66 -12.06 25.01
N GLU A 565 39.62 -11.75 25.79
CA GLU A 565 38.43 -11.01 25.37
C GLU A 565 38.52 -9.52 25.72
N ASP A 566 39.58 -9.09 26.41
CA ASP A 566 39.79 -7.68 26.76
C ASP A 566 40.00 -6.82 25.50
N GLY A 567 39.18 -5.79 25.34
CA GLY A 567 39.23 -4.90 24.18
C GLY A 567 38.71 -5.51 22.87
N ILE A 568 38.08 -6.69 22.93
CA ILE A 568 37.48 -7.37 21.77
C ILE A 568 35.97 -7.17 21.74
N VAL A 569 35.41 -6.98 20.55
CA VAL A 569 33.96 -6.91 20.34
C VAL A 569 33.34 -8.29 20.57
N LEU A 570 32.58 -8.43 21.65
CA LEU A 570 31.87 -9.65 22.03
C LEU A 570 30.51 -9.75 21.34
N ASN A 571 29.87 -8.60 21.11
CA ASN A 571 28.55 -8.54 20.49
C ASN A 571 28.37 -7.25 19.68
N GLN A 572 27.50 -7.33 18.67
CA GLN A 572 27.15 -6.24 17.77
C GLN A 572 25.64 -6.23 17.57
N SER A 573 25.01 -5.06 17.74
CA SER A 573 23.55 -4.96 17.71
C SER A 573 22.92 -5.23 16.33
N ILE A 574 23.63 -4.89 15.25
CA ILE A 574 23.15 -5.01 13.86
C ILE A 574 24.32 -5.43 12.98
N TYR A 575 24.16 -6.48 12.17
CA TYR A 575 25.15 -6.94 11.18
C TYR A 575 24.46 -7.73 10.05
N GLY A 576 25.08 -7.77 8.87
CA GLY A 576 24.62 -8.58 7.73
C GLY A 576 23.34 -8.10 7.04
N ILE A 577 22.87 -6.88 7.37
CA ILE A 577 21.70 -6.25 6.77
C ILE A 577 22.06 -4.86 6.24
N ASP A 578 21.28 -4.38 5.27
CA ASP A 578 21.43 -3.03 4.72
C ASP A 578 20.78 -2.00 5.64
N VAL A 579 21.53 -0.96 6.02
CA VAL A 579 21.06 0.15 6.83
C VAL A 579 21.35 1.49 6.15
N LYS A 580 20.63 2.52 6.56
CA LYS A 580 20.86 3.88 6.09
C LYS A 580 22.21 4.39 6.62
N VAL A 581 22.99 5.08 5.78
CA VAL A 581 24.19 5.82 6.22
C VAL A 581 23.83 6.79 7.35
N GLY A 582 24.57 6.74 8.45
CA GLY A 582 24.30 7.44 9.71
C GLY A 582 23.52 6.63 10.75
N THR A 583 23.14 5.37 10.45
CA THR A 583 22.50 4.49 11.45
C THR A 583 23.48 4.17 12.57
N MET A 584 22.99 4.18 13.81
CA MET A 584 23.80 3.86 14.99
C MET A 584 23.86 2.35 15.25
N VAL A 585 25.07 1.80 15.31
CA VAL A 585 25.36 0.41 15.68
C VAL A 585 26.02 0.39 17.05
N THR A 586 25.51 -0.42 17.96
CA THR A 586 26.11 -0.60 19.29
C THR A 586 27.05 -1.81 19.29
N LEU A 587 28.30 -1.59 19.70
CA LEU A 587 29.29 -2.62 19.95
C LEU A 587 29.40 -2.85 21.47
N THR A 588 29.46 -4.12 21.87
CA THR A 588 29.77 -4.51 23.25
C THR A 588 31.17 -5.09 23.30
N VAL A 589 32.07 -4.40 23.99
CA VAL A 589 33.49 -4.73 24.10
C VAL A 589 33.75 -5.39 25.45
N GLY A 590 34.49 -6.48 25.45
CA GLY A 590 34.92 -7.16 26.66
C GLY A 590 35.89 -6.31 27.46
N LYS A 591 35.65 -6.21 28.76
CA LYS A 591 36.56 -5.58 29.72
C LYS A 591 36.98 -6.63 30.73
N TYR A 592 38.25 -7.00 30.73
CA TYR A 592 38.74 -8.00 31.66
C TYR A 592 38.65 -7.50 33.10
N VAL A 593 38.05 -8.32 33.96
CA VAL A 593 38.03 -8.10 35.40
C VAL A 593 38.57 -9.35 36.08
N GLU A 594 39.68 -9.17 36.78
CA GLU A 594 40.35 -10.24 37.50
C GLU A 594 39.44 -10.81 38.60
N THR A 595 39.18 -12.13 38.55
CA THR A 595 38.29 -12.81 39.50
C THR A 595 38.95 -12.93 40.88
N SER A 596 38.30 -12.39 41.91
CA SER A 596 38.70 -12.54 43.32
C SER A 596 37.75 -13.48 44.07
N TYR A 597 38.30 -14.27 44.98
CA TYR A 597 37.58 -15.24 45.81
C TYR A 597 37.60 -14.78 47.26
N LYS A 598 36.44 -14.80 47.92
CA LYS A 598 36.35 -14.65 49.37
C LYS A 598 36.62 -15.98 50.02
N VAL A 599 37.73 -16.07 50.74
CA VAL A 599 38.18 -17.33 51.36
C VAL A 599 37.22 -17.77 52.47
N SER A 600 36.49 -16.83 53.08
CA SER A 600 35.44 -17.12 54.07
C SER A 600 34.33 -18.03 53.55
N ASP A 601 34.12 -18.08 52.24
CA ASP A 601 33.08 -18.93 51.63
C ASP A 601 33.50 -20.41 51.63
N TYR A 602 34.79 -20.68 51.87
CA TYR A 602 35.38 -22.03 51.82
C TYR A 602 35.97 -22.46 53.18
N VAL A 603 36.42 -21.52 54.02
CA VAL A 603 37.15 -21.80 55.26
C VAL A 603 36.68 -20.89 56.40
N TYR A 604 36.56 -21.44 57.62
CA TYR A 604 36.28 -20.67 58.84
C TYR A 604 37.22 -21.02 60.00
N ILE A 605 37.32 -20.12 61.00
CA ILE A 605 38.19 -20.32 62.17
C ILE A 605 37.63 -21.44 63.06
N GLY A 606 38.49 -22.38 63.46
CA GLY A 606 38.13 -23.55 64.27
C GLY A 606 37.74 -24.79 63.46
N GLN A 607 37.65 -24.67 62.13
CA GLN A 607 37.44 -25.81 61.24
C GLN A 607 38.66 -26.76 61.25
N PRO A 608 38.47 -28.09 61.15
CA PRO A 608 39.57 -29.02 60.92
C PRO A 608 40.34 -28.70 59.64
N LEU A 609 41.68 -28.72 59.71
CA LEU A 609 42.55 -28.39 58.58
C LEU A 609 42.33 -29.33 57.38
N SER A 610 42.03 -30.61 57.61
CA SER A 610 41.71 -31.58 56.56
C SER A 610 40.46 -31.22 55.75
N GLU A 611 39.42 -30.69 56.41
CA GLU A 611 38.16 -30.29 55.76
C GLU A 611 38.33 -28.98 54.98
N ALA A 612 39.09 -28.03 55.54
CA ALA A 612 39.43 -26.78 54.87
C ALA A 612 40.24 -27.01 53.57
N ILE A 613 41.20 -27.93 53.60
CA ILE A 613 41.98 -28.33 52.42
C ILE A 613 41.07 -28.94 51.35
N ALA A 614 40.20 -29.88 51.73
CA ALA A 614 39.29 -30.52 50.79
C ALA A 614 38.33 -29.51 50.12
N ALA A 615 37.85 -28.51 50.87
CA ALA A 615 37.00 -27.44 50.34
C ALA A 615 37.76 -26.54 49.34
N LEU A 616 39.01 -26.19 49.62
CA LEU A 616 39.85 -25.39 48.72
C LEU A 616 40.27 -26.15 47.46
N GLU A 617 40.64 -27.42 47.58
CA GLU A 617 40.96 -28.29 46.45
C GLU A 617 39.74 -28.53 45.55
N GLY A 618 38.57 -28.75 46.16
CA GLY A 618 37.29 -28.86 45.44
C GLY A 618 36.91 -27.61 44.67
N ALA A 619 37.36 -26.43 45.12
CA ALA A 619 37.18 -25.15 44.44
C ALA A 619 38.31 -24.81 43.44
N GLY A 620 39.34 -25.66 43.32
CA GLY A 620 40.49 -25.43 42.45
C GLY A 620 41.44 -24.33 42.93
N LEU A 621 41.40 -23.96 44.22
CA LEU A 621 42.24 -22.93 44.82
C LEU A 621 43.51 -23.55 45.41
N SER A 622 44.67 -22.98 45.07
CA SER A 622 45.93 -23.37 45.70
C SER A 622 46.02 -22.85 47.15
N TYR A 623 46.77 -23.54 48.01
CA TYR A 623 46.89 -23.18 49.43
C TYR A 623 48.32 -23.36 49.96
N GLU A 624 48.67 -22.56 50.96
CA GLU A 624 49.92 -22.64 51.72
C GLU A 624 49.61 -22.76 53.20
N ILE A 625 50.13 -23.81 53.86
CA ILE A 625 49.85 -24.07 55.27
C ILE A 625 51.06 -23.66 56.13
N SER A 626 50.79 -22.95 57.22
CA SER A 626 51.77 -22.61 58.25
C SER A 626 51.30 -23.07 59.63
N GLY A 627 52.21 -23.60 60.45
CA GLY A 627 51.91 -24.09 61.81
C GLY A 627 51.50 -25.58 61.90
N ALA A 628 51.41 -26.28 60.77
CA ALA A 628 51.30 -27.74 60.70
C ALA A 628 52.56 -28.37 60.10
N VAL A 629 52.92 -29.57 60.55
CA VAL A 629 54.07 -30.33 60.03
C VAL A 629 53.62 -31.17 58.83
N SER A 630 54.39 -31.18 57.74
CA SER A 630 54.09 -32.00 56.56
C SER A 630 54.15 -33.49 56.91
N GLY A 631 53.10 -34.25 56.58
CA GLY A 631 52.98 -35.68 56.89
C GLY A 631 52.28 -36.04 58.21
N ASP A 632 51.85 -35.05 59.00
CA ASP A 632 50.98 -35.25 60.17
C ASP A 632 49.52 -35.46 59.75
N ASP A 633 48.73 -36.12 60.60
CA ASP A 633 47.28 -36.21 60.42
C ASP A 633 46.61 -34.84 60.65
N TYR A 634 46.25 -34.18 59.55
CA TYR A 634 45.61 -32.87 59.53
C TYR A 634 44.20 -32.84 60.15
N ALA A 635 43.61 -33.99 60.51
CA ALA A 635 42.40 -34.03 61.32
C ALA A 635 42.60 -33.54 62.77
N ASN A 636 43.84 -33.53 63.27
CA ASN A 636 44.19 -33.06 64.63
C ASN A 636 44.70 -31.61 64.64
N TYR A 637 44.41 -30.84 63.60
CA TYR A 637 44.79 -29.44 63.48
C TYR A 637 43.56 -28.61 63.18
N SER A 638 43.42 -27.49 63.88
CA SER A 638 42.33 -26.53 63.66
C SER A 638 42.85 -25.23 63.02
N ILE A 639 42.07 -24.65 62.10
CA ILE A 639 42.37 -23.37 61.46
C ILE A 639 42.30 -22.23 62.49
N THR A 640 43.35 -21.44 62.57
CA THR A 640 43.49 -20.28 63.48
C THR A 640 43.55 -18.95 62.74
N GLY A 641 43.71 -18.97 61.41
CA GLY A 641 43.64 -17.78 60.57
C GLY A 641 43.82 -18.11 59.10
N TYR A 642 43.30 -17.26 58.23
CA TYR A 642 43.40 -17.39 56.78
C TYR A 642 43.43 -16.02 56.10
N THR A 643 43.98 -15.94 54.88
CA THR A 643 43.88 -14.75 54.02
C THR A 643 42.41 -14.51 53.65
N GLN A 644 41.88 -13.30 53.79
CA GLN A 644 40.44 -13.04 53.60
C GLN A 644 40.00 -13.12 52.13
N GLU A 645 40.80 -12.61 51.20
CA GLU A 645 40.53 -12.64 49.76
C GLU A 645 41.78 -13.03 48.98
N VAL A 646 41.62 -13.84 47.94
CA VAL A 646 42.71 -14.24 47.03
C VAL A 646 42.27 -14.14 45.58
N LYS A 647 43.21 -13.85 44.68
CA LYS A 647 43.00 -13.93 43.24
C LYS A 647 43.09 -15.38 42.76
N LYS A 648 42.52 -15.69 41.59
CA LYS A 648 42.46 -17.07 41.01
C LYS A 648 43.78 -17.86 41.04
N ASN A 649 44.93 -17.17 40.98
CA ASN A 649 46.26 -17.79 40.94
C ASN A 649 47.11 -17.53 42.19
N GLU A 650 46.56 -16.91 43.24
CA GLU A 650 47.25 -16.67 44.51
C GLU A 650 46.90 -17.75 45.54
N PRO A 651 47.89 -18.29 46.28
CA PRO A 651 47.60 -19.32 47.28
C PRO A 651 46.88 -18.74 48.50
N VAL A 652 45.85 -19.45 48.96
CA VAL A 652 45.21 -19.21 50.26
C VAL A 652 46.20 -19.57 51.37
N LYS A 653 46.60 -18.58 52.16
CA LYS A 653 47.50 -18.83 53.31
C LYS A 653 46.68 -19.25 54.51
N LEU A 654 46.84 -20.49 54.94
CA LEU A 654 46.21 -21.06 56.12
C LEU A 654 47.20 -21.10 57.30
N LYS A 655 46.73 -20.71 58.48
CA LYS A 655 47.43 -20.88 59.75
C LYS A 655 46.70 -21.93 60.57
N ALA A 656 47.39 -23.00 60.95
CA ALA A 656 46.82 -24.09 61.72
C ALA A 656 47.60 -24.33 63.02
N LYS A 657 46.93 -24.91 64.02
CA LYS A 657 47.52 -25.31 65.30
C LYS A 657 47.07 -26.73 65.67
N LYS A 658 47.99 -27.54 66.18
CA LYS A 658 47.70 -28.90 66.65
C LYS A 658 46.82 -28.86 67.89
N ASP A 659 45.75 -29.64 67.86
CA ASP A 659 44.83 -29.79 68.97
C ASP A 659 45.46 -30.69 70.04
N ILE A 660 45.65 -30.17 71.25
CA ILE A 660 46.26 -30.90 72.36
C ILE A 660 45.18 -31.74 73.03
N THR A 661 45.09 -33.03 72.69
CA THR A 661 44.30 -34.00 73.46
C THR A 661 45.04 -34.36 74.76
N GLY A 662 44.71 -33.66 75.85
CA GLY A 662 45.09 -34.04 77.21
C GLY A 662 44.01 -34.94 77.83
N GLY A 663 44.32 -36.22 78.05
CA GLY A 663 43.48 -37.11 78.86
C GLY A 663 43.77 -36.94 80.34
N THR A 664 42.75 -36.71 81.17
CA THR A 664 42.66 -37.24 82.55
C THR A 664 41.19 -37.27 82.97
N THR A 665 40.74 -38.46 83.38
CA THR A 665 39.45 -38.77 83.97
C THR A 665 39.35 -38.24 85.41
N GLY A 666 38.17 -37.74 85.81
CA GLY A 666 37.92 -37.27 87.17
C GLY A 666 36.42 -37.17 87.47
N THR A 667 35.84 -38.31 87.84
CA THR A 667 34.50 -38.43 88.44
C THR A 667 34.40 -37.62 89.72
N THR A 668 33.37 -36.77 89.86
CA THR A 668 32.77 -36.49 91.17
C THR A 668 31.27 -36.26 91.04
N SER A 669 30.48 -37.07 91.75
CA SER A 669 29.04 -36.88 91.96
C SER A 669 28.75 -35.71 92.88
N GLY A 670 27.61 -35.05 92.69
CA GLY A 670 27.05 -34.04 93.58
C GLY A 670 25.62 -33.70 93.19
N ASP A 671 24.70 -33.97 94.12
CA ASP A 671 23.25 -34.08 94.05
C ASP A 671 22.46 -32.74 93.96
N THR A 672 21.17 -32.84 93.55
CA THR A 672 19.98 -31.98 93.76
C THR A 672 20.06 -30.47 93.42
N THR A 673 19.07 -29.80 92.77
CA THR A 673 17.65 -29.70 93.12
C THR A 673 16.86 -28.93 92.03
N THR A 674 15.54 -29.11 92.06
CA THR A 674 14.40 -28.55 91.31
C THR A 674 14.30 -27.02 91.08
N GLY A 675 13.59 -26.64 90.00
CA GLY A 675 12.88 -25.35 89.80
C GLY A 675 12.57 -25.10 88.31
N THR A 676 11.45 -25.56 87.73
CA THR A 676 10.16 -24.85 87.56
C THR A 676 10.23 -23.33 87.31
N ASN A 677 9.79 -22.92 86.10
CA ASN A 677 8.88 -21.79 85.74
C ASN A 677 8.91 -21.67 84.19
N ASN A 678 7.85 -21.95 83.44
CA ASN A 678 6.60 -21.18 83.23
C ASN A 678 6.79 -19.72 82.82
N ASP A 679 6.49 -19.44 81.55
CA ASP A 679 5.69 -18.33 80.96
C ASP A 679 5.80 -18.56 79.44
N ASP A 680 4.79 -18.99 78.68
CA ASP A 680 3.42 -18.53 78.49
C ASP A 680 3.30 -17.03 78.21
N THR A 681 3.09 -16.67 76.94
CA THR A 681 2.11 -15.64 76.57
C THR A 681 1.80 -15.69 75.06
N THR A 682 0.52 -16.00 74.84
CA THR A 682 -0.36 -15.95 73.67
C THR A 682 -0.60 -14.56 73.05
N SER A 683 -0.86 -14.55 71.73
CA SER A 683 -1.98 -13.87 71.02
C SER A 683 -1.71 -14.01 69.50
N LYS A 684 -2.45 -14.70 68.61
CA LYS A 684 -3.88 -14.81 68.26
C LYS A 684 -4.59 -13.50 67.90
N GLU A 685 -4.94 -13.38 66.61
CA GLU A 685 -6.20 -12.94 65.96
C GLU A 685 -5.86 -12.62 64.48
N ASP A 686 -6.25 -13.39 63.46
CA ASP A 686 -7.58 -13.65 62.88
C ASP A 686 -8.43 -12.40 62.61
N THR A 687 -8.69 -12.11 61.34
CA THR A 687 -10.00 -11.62 60.89
C THR A 687 -10.20 -11.90 59.39
N GLU A 688 -11.22 -12.71 59.15
CA GLU A 688 -11.90 -13.02 57.90
C GLU A 688 -12.95 -11.93 57.58
N VAL A 689 -13.82 -12.19 56.57
CA VAL A 689 -15.10 -11.51 56.21
C VAL A 689 -14.92 -10.41 55.14
N THR A 690 -15.56 -10.34 53.96
CA THR A 690 -16.68 -11.00 53.21
C THR A 690 -16.57 -10.47 51.76
N GLY A 691 -16.90 -11.16 50.67
CA GLY A 691 -18.24 -11.67 50.30
C GLY A 691 -19.15 -10.56 49.76
N ASN A 692 -19.25 -10.41 48.42
CA ASN A 692 -20.52 -10.07 47.76
C ASN A 692 -20.49 -10.30 46.24
N ASP A 693 -21.34 -11.23 45.80
CA ASP A 693 -21.85 -11.41 44.45
C ASP A 693 -22.74 -10.24 44.03
N ILE A 694 -22.64 -9.76 42.78
CA ILE A 694 -23.77 -9.19 42.03
C ILE A 694 -23.67 -9.54 40.53
N SER A 695 -24.57 -10.44 40.15
CA SER A 695 -25.34 -10.59 38.90
C SER A 695 -24.69 -10.42 37.51
N SER A 696 -24.72 -11.54 36.81
CA SER A 696 -25.04 -11.69 35.39
C SER A 696 -26.13 -10.73 34.89
N ASP A 697 -25.82 -9.96 33.85
CA ASP A 697 -26.84 -9.50 32.90
C ASP A 697 -26.46 -9.96 31.50
N THR A 698 -27.26 -10.90 31.02
CA THR A 698 -27.29 -11.41 29.65
C THR A 698 -28.15 -10.44 28.84
N MET A 699 -27.51 -9.57 28.05
CA MET A 699 -28.21 -8.89 26.95
C MET A 699 -28.12 -9.74 25.69
N THR A 700 -29.06 -10.67 25.56
CA THR A 700 -29.53 -11.15 24.26
C THR A 700 -30.39 -10.03 23.64
N GLY A 701 -29.75 -9.09 22.96
CA GLY A 701 -30.40 -8.10 22.09
C GLY A 701 -30.36 -8.59 20.63
N GLY A 702 -31.51 -8.61 19.97
CA GLY A 702 -31.77 -9.29 18.71
C GLY A 702 -30.95 -8.78 17.51
N PHE A 703 -30.59 -9.73 16.64
CA PHE A 703 -29.80 -9.58 15.42
C PHE A 703 -30.59 -8.99 14.22
N THR A 704 -31.60 -8.13 14.45
CA THR A 704 -32.53 -7.70 13.38
C THR A 704 -32.75 -6.19 13.25
N ASP A 705 -32.22 -5.35 14.15
CA ASP A 705 -32.56 -3.92 14.15
C ASP A 705 -31.58 -2.98 13.42
N ILE A 706 -30.50 -3.50 12.81
CA ILE A 706 -29.53 -2.66 12.08
C ILE A 706 -29.95 -2.43 10.61
N PHE A 707 -30.89 -3.22 10.09
CA PHE A 707 -31.26 -3.22 8.66
C PHE A 707 -32.63 -2.61 8.33
N ASN A 708 -33.35 -2.06 9.32
CA ASN A 708 -34.64 -1.41 9.06
C ASN A 708 -34.46 0.01 8.52
N TRP A 709 -34.44 0.17 7.20
CA TRP A 709 -34.53 1.46 6.53
C TRP A 709 -35.97 1.74 6.06
N HIS A 710 -36.64 2.68 6.73
CA HIS A 710 -37.84 3.33 6.19
C HIS A 710 -37.43 4.54 5.33
N LEU A 711 -37.95 4.57 4.11
CA LEU A 711 -37.91 5.70 3.19
C LEU A 711 -38.44 6.98 3.86
N ASN A 712 -37.65 8.04 3.79
CA ASN A 712 -38.13 9.42 3.68
C ASN A 712 -37.27 10.17 2.67
#